data_AF-A0A973SGY0-F1
#
_entry.id   AF-A0A973SGY0-F1
#
_cell.length_a   1.000
_cell.length_b   1.000
_cell.length_c   1.000
_cell.angle_alpha   90.00
_cell.angle_beta   90.00
_cell.angle_gamma   90.00
#
_symmetry.space_group_name_H-M   'P 1'
#
loop_
_entity.id
_entity.type
_entity.pdbx_description
1 polymer ?
#
loop_
_entity_poly.entity_id
_entity_poly.type
_entity_poly.pdbx_seq_one_letter_code
_entity_poly.pdbx_strand_id
1 'polypeptide(L)'
;MELRDVGGTVPAPELPSATRRLLRALAEGRVGRAFPPVVVPGPDGTLAVARPLGGPSDARALEHALADARFAPLHEVLLLIDAWCARAGADNDNDASAGRGPRVDPQVLRLENADLFGPLLTETLESCVDRPPDRDDGFAARRAEQFLDFLTLFLERMARDQPCDRRLTGLWANGDETHNGGQRVLRVEFADGTRLAYKPRPATGEILFLDTENSVFALLNALPEAAGPIRLPTLRSWRGSGPDSACYSWQEWIEPPGAWGVMRSAGELKLRGISLEPRAAARYWHRVGSLAAAAFAFGIADLIGGNVLIGQRPGDGEPLPYPVDLETYFGDLQRLFETGLLFDPAVGGHHHVGLENVARWCGAPDGPATCWRPQPDGSLRMERRTLPLTRTETRTIVGDTEGRVAYGPYLTAMLRGMFDAWTLMCRNRARIAEFIGEQAAGHVVRVIARPTAEYPYGGEVPFTDGESEQLARGDVPYFFRAVDGGPLLAVRTPPGRELRTYPTDAPVWNEDRQWPPVAAVREGGKLDLAGLGIALRDAVEHVYGDLEPQYGDLHDPERGVRLSLRGRREGEASFDWPQAARRLTYVWDETTLRLRVDPLSPLSGAAVPAARTAAEIRERLERLGRIDASLRTPWAAGGFADSGLQARLDRLTSAGVAWLRGVVAEHGWPGRALVGAQAATAATVLLQHHTGDLAFHRECLALVEAAAENGDMLRRDVAYLTDALRRAEGRPQLYGTKFERAADGELKPCPIEDEDRVDERRADVGLGPLADYAALLARTYPAPEKKGVQA
;
A
#
# COMPACT_ATOMS: atom_id res chain seq x y z
N MET A 1 3.54 -0.82 34.35
CA MET A 1 3.04 0.42 34.99
C MET A 1 1.53 0.36 35.01
N GLU A 2 0.89 0.74 36.10
CA GLU A 2 -0.57 0.74 36.24
C GLU A 2 -1.04 2.09 36.75
N LEU A 3 -2.09 2.65 36.13
CA LEU A 3 -2.73 3.90 36.50
C LEU A 3 -4.06 3.60 37.17
N ARG A 4 -4.15 3.94 38.46
CA ARG A 4 -5.39 3.88 39.25
C ARG A 4 -5.72 5.28 39.73
N ASP A 5 -6.93 5.77 39.46
CA ASP A 5 -7.40 7.02 40.06
C ASP A 5 -7.67 6.77 41.55
N VAL A 6 -6.80 7.30 42.41
CA VAL A 6 -6.90 7.16 43.87
C VAL A 6 -7.96 8.08 44.49
N GLY A 7 -8.70 8.84 43.67
CA GLY A 7 -9.69 9.82 44.12
C GLY A 7 -9.06 11.03 44.81
N GLY A 8 -9.88 12.02 45.19
CA GLY A 8 -9.40 13.25 45.84
C GLY A 8 -9.00 13.10 47.32
N THR A 9 -8.98 11.88 47.85
CA THR A 9 -8.73 11.57 49.27
C THR A 9 -7.27 11.28 49.60
N VAL A 10 -6.43 11.05 48.59
CA VAL A 10 -4.98 10.86 48.75
C VAL A 10 -4.28 12.20 48.43
N PRO A 11 -3.42 12.72 49.32
CA PRO A 11 -2.70 13.96 49.07
C PRO A 11 -1.78 13.81 47.86
N ALA A 12 -1.78 14.82 46.97
CA ALA A 12 -0.95 14.80 45.78
C ALA A 12 0.55 14.76 46.14
N PRO A 13 1.35 13.92 45.48
CA PRO A 13 2.79 13.86 45.70
C PRO A 13 3.48 15.16 45.27
N GLU A 14 4.59 15.51 45.91
CA GLU A 14 5.40 16.67 45.50
C GLU A 14 6.18 16.33 44.23
N LEU A 15 5.67 16.78 43.08
CA LEU A 15 6.35 16.66 41.79
C LEU A 15 6.99 17.98 41.34
N PRO A 16 8.07 17.93 40.53
CA PRO A 16 8.67 19.12 39.93
C PRO A 16 7.66 19.99 39.17
N SER A 17 7.90 21.30 39.13
CA SER A 17 6.98 22.29 38.55
C SER A 17 6.65 21.99 37.08
N ALA A 18 7.64 21.60 36.29
CA ALA A 18 7.46 21.23 34.88
C ALA A 18 6.51 20.04 34.70
N THR A 19 6.68 18.99 35.51
CA THR A 19 5.78 17.83 35.51
C THR A 19 4.35 18.22 35.89
N ARG A 20 4.16 19.04 36.93
CA ARG A 20 2.82 19.51 37.33
C ARG A 20 2.13 20.34 36.23
N ARG A 21 2.86 21.16 35.48
CA ARG A 21 2.29 21.91 34.34
C ARG A 21 1.86 20.97 33.21
N LEU A 22 2.68 19.98 32.86
CA LEU A 22 2.31 18.98 31.85
C LEU A 22 1.07 18.18 32.28
N LEU A 23 1.00 17.75 33.54
CA LEU A 23 -0.17 17.04 34.08
C LEU A 23 -1.44 17.90 34.10
N ARG A 24 -1.32 19.20 34.37
CA ARG A 24 -2.44 20.13 34.23
C ARG A 24 -2.92 20.22 32.79
N ALA A 25 -1.99 20.33 31.84
CA ALA A 25 -2.32 20.32 30.42
C ALA A 25 -2.96 18.99 29.98
N LEU A 26 -2.56 17.87 30.60
CA LEU A 26 -3.15 16.55 30.37
C LEU A 26 -4.59 16.49 30.91
N ALA A 27 -4.83 17.06 32.10
CA ALA A 27 -6.17 17.17 32.69
C ALA A 27 -7.13 17.98 31.81
N GLU A 28 -6.60 18.97 31.10
CA GLU A 28 -7.33 19.81 30.13
C GLU A 28 -7.42 19.17 28.73
N GLY A 29 -6.82 17.99 28.51
CA GLY A 29 -6.87 17.26 27.24
C GLY A 29 -5.96 17.81 26.14
N ARG A 30 -5.00 18.70 26.46
CA ARG A 30 -4.16 19.39 25.48
C ARG A 30 -2.92 18.62 25.04
N VAL A 31 -2.45 17.67 25.85
CA VAL A 31 -1.15 16.98 25.65
C VAL A 31 -1.26 15.46 25.52
N GLY A 32 -2.44 14.94 25.15
CA GLY A 32 -2.65 13.49 25.09
C GLY A 32 -1.74 12.74 24.11
N ARG A 33 -1.19 13.44 23.10
CA ARG A 33 -0.19 12.90 22.16
C ARG A 33 1.22 12.76 22.74
N ALA A 34 1.50 13.36 23.91
CA ALA A 34 2.77 13.22 24.60
C ALA A 34 2.92 11.86 25.31
N PHE A 35 1.87 11.04 25.30
CA PHE A 35 1.81 9.76 26.00
C PHE A 35 1.28 8.67 25.06
N PRO A 36 1.60 7.40 25.34
CA PRO A 36 0.96 6.28 24.66
C PRO A 36 -0.57 6.38 24.68
N PRO A 37 -1.28 5.95 23.63
CA PRO A 37 -2.74 6.01 23.57
C PRO A 37 -3.41 4.90 24.40
N VAL A 38 -4.69 5.10 24.73
CA VAL A 38 -5.55 4.03 25.27
C VAL A 38 -6.11 3.23 24.10
N VAL A 39 -5.91 1.92 24.12
CA VAL A 39 -6.27 1.02 23.02
C VAL A 39 -7.20 -0.11 23.45
N VAL A 40 -7.98 -0.59 22.49
CA VAL A 40 -8.88 -1.74 22.60
C VAL A 40 -8.66 -2.69 21.41
N PRO A 41 -9.12 -3.95 21.47
CA PRO A 41 -9.05 -4.85 20.32
C PRO A 41 -9.72 -4.23 19.09
N GLY A 42 -8.98 -4.20 17.97
CA GLY A 42 -9.42 -3.71 16.68
C GLY A 42 -9.68 -4.83 15.67
N PRO A 43 -10.14 -4.49 14.45
CA PRO A 43 -10.36 -5.46 13.38
C PRO A 43 -9.05 -6.09 12.89
N ASP A 44 -9.13 -7.26 12.26
CA ASP A 44 -7.99 -7.99 11.67
C ASP A 44 -6.77 -8.17 12.60
N GLY A 45 -7.00 -8.31 13.91
CA GLY A 45 -5.91 -8.46 14.88
C GLY A 45 -5.07 -7.18 15.07
N THR A 46 -5.69 -6.01 14.97
CA THR A 46 -5.06 -4.71 15.25
C THR A 46 -5.47 -4.15 16.62
N LEU A 47 -4.89 -3.04 17.03
CA LEU A 47 -5.24 -2.30 18.25
C LEU A 47 -5.87 -0.96 17.90
N ALA A 48 -7.18 -0.82 18.12
CA ALA A 48 -7.88 0.42 17.86
C ALA A 48 -7.63 1.43 18.97
N VAL A 49 -7.26 2.66 18.60
CA VAL A 49 -7.14 3.77 19.55
C VAL A 49 -8.55 4.14 20.02
N ALA A 50 -8.85 3.86 21.29
CA ALA A 50 -10.13 4.23 21.90
C ALA A 50 -10.19 5.72 22.21
N ARG A 51 -9.08 6.26 22.76
CA ARG A 51 -8.90 7.69 23.05
C ARG A 51 -7.42 8.00 23.33
N PRO A 52 -6.96 9.25 23.11
CA PRO A 52 -5.73 9.73 23.73
C PRO A 52 -5.82 9.63 25.27
N LEU A 53 -4.67 9.54 25.94
CA LEU A 53 -4.61 9.71 27.39
C LEU A 53 -4.95 11.17 27.73
N GLY A 54 -5.82 11.42 28.71
CA GLY A 54 -6.23 12.78 29.04
C GLY A 54 -7.47 12.88 29.91
N GLY A 55 -7.65 14.05 30.52
CA GLY A 55 -8.75 14.34 31.45
C GLY A 55 -8.32 14.25 32.92
N PRO A 56 -9.15 14.76 33.85
CA PRO A 56 -8.74 14.91 35.26
C PRO A 56 -8.40 13.60 35.97
N SER A 57 -9.06 12.50 35.59
CA SER A 57 -8.84 11.18 36.19
C SER A 57 -7.49 10.59 35.77
N ASP A 58 -7.21 10.56 34.46
CA ASP A 58 -5.91 10.12 33.92
C ASP A 58 -4.76 10.95 34.48
N ALA A 59 -4.94 12.28 34.58
CA ALA A 59 -3.92 13.17 35.13
C ALA A 59 -3.58 12.86 36.60
N ARG A 60 -4.59 12.62 37.46
CA ARG A 60 -4.37 12.23 38.86
C ARG A 60 -3.71 10.87 38.99
N ALA A 61 -4.15 9.90 38.18
CA ALA A 61 -3.58 8.56 38.19
C ALA A 61 -2.11 8.59 37.75
N LEU A 62 -1.80 9.38 36.72
CA LEU A 62 -0.44 9.58 36.24
C LEU A 62 0.42 10.35 37.25
N GLU A 63 -0.14 11.37 37.92
CA GLU A 63 0.54 12.12 39.00
C GLU A 63 1.05 11.18 40.11
N HIS A 64 0.21 10.24 40.56
CA HIS A 64 0.61 9.27 41.57
C HIS A 64 1.64 8.27 41.04
N ALA A 65 1.47 7.79 39.81
CA ALA A 65 2.41 6.84 39.23
C ALA A 65 3.79 7.46 39.00
N LEU A 66 3.85 8.73 38.59
CA LEU A 66 5.10 9.44 38.36
C LEU A 66 5.86 9.80 39.65
N ALA A 67 5.25 9.68 40.83
CA ALA A 67 5.96 9.89 42.10
C ALA A 67 6.97 8.78 42.44
N ASP A 68 6.92 7.64 41.74
CA ASP A 68 7.91 6.57 41.88
C ASP A 68 9.30 7.06 41.43
N ALA A 69 10.33 6.79 42.24
CA ALA A 69 11.70 7.22 42.00
C ALA A 69 12.26 6.79 40.64
N ARG A 70 11.73 5.71 40.04
CA ARG A 70 12.11 5.26 38.69
C ARG A 70 11.82 6.28 37.58
N PHE A 71 10.94 7.25 37.82
CA PHE A 71 10.61 8.31 36.88
C PHE A 71 11.44 9.59 37.07
N ALA A 72 12.42 9.59 37.98
CA ALA A 72 13.38 10.68 38.12
C ALA A 72 14.00 11.15 36.78
N PRO A 73 14.40 10.25 35.86
CA PRO A 73 14.92 10.67 34.55
C PRO A 73 13.89 11.45 33.71
N LEU A 74 12.62 11.03 33.72
CA LEU A 74 11.55 11.75 33.01
C LEU A 74 11.33 13.15 33.59
N HIS A 75 11.38 13.31 34.91
CA HIS A 75 11.28 14.62 35.55
C HIS A 75 12.43 15.55 35.16
N GLU A 76 13.64 15.02 35.09
CA GLU A 76 14.82 15.78 34.66
C GLU A 76 14.68 16.24 33.20
N VAL A 77 14.27 15.35 32.30
CA VAL A 77 14.00 15.70 30.89
C VAL A 77 12.94 16.80 30.77
N LEU A 78 11.86 16.74 31.55
CA LEU A 78 10.83 17.78 31.57
C LEU A 78 11.37 19.14 32.04
N LEU A 79 12.26 19.15 33.03
CA LEU A 79 12.91 20.36 33.51
C LEU A 79 13.88 20.93 32.46
N LEU A 80 14.63 20.07 31.76
CA LEU A 80 15.52 20.48 30.66
C LEU A 80 14.74 21.11 29.50
N ILE A 81 13.64 20.48 29.08
CA ILE A 81 12.75 21.02 28.05
C ILE A 81 12.19 22.38 28.48
N ASP A 82 11.70 22.50 29.72
CA ASP A 82 11.14 23.76 30.23
C ASP A 82 12.18 24.89 30.26
N ALA A 83 13.37 24.59 30.78
CA ALA A 83 14.46 25.56 30.83
C ALA A 83 14.90 25.97 29.42
N TRP A 84 14.94 25.03 28.46
CA TRP A 84 15.24 25.34 27.06
C TRP A 84 14.16 26.21 26.43
N CYS A 85 12.87 25.88 26.61
CA CYS A 85 11.74 26.66 26.10
C CYS A 85 11.78 28.11 26.62
N ALA A 86 12.08 28.29 27.91
CA ALA A 86 12.20 29.60 28.52
C ALA A 86 13.34 30.44 27.91
N ARG A 87 14.52 29.82 27.66
CA ARG A 87 15.66 30.49 27.00
C ARG A 87 15.34 30.82 25.54
N ALA A 88 14.89 29.85 24.76
CA ALA A 88 14.56 30.03 23.34
C ALA A 88 13.43 31.05 23.14
N GLY A 89 12.45 31.09 24.04
CA GLY A 89 11.40 32.11 24.06
C GLY A 89 11.94 33.52 24.34
N ALA A 90 12.84 33.67 25.31
CA ALA A 90 13.47 34.96 25.61
C ALA A 90 14.34 35.47 24.44
N ASP A 91 15.08 34.58 23.77
CA ASP A 91 15.86 34.93 22.58
C ASP A 91 14.96 35.40 21.43
N ASN A 92 13.81 34.72 21.25
CA ASN A 92 12.80 35.10 20.25
C ASN A 92 12.13 36.46 20.55
N ASP A 93 11.93 36.80 21.81
CA ASP A 93 11.40 38.11 22.23
C ASP A 93 12.46 39.23 22.11
N ASN A 94 13.73 38.91 22.36
CA ASN A 94 14.84 39.85 22.16
C ASN A 94 14.99 40.21 20.67
N ASP A 95 14.89 39.24 19.77
CA ASP A 95 14.81 39.47 18.32
C ASP A 95 13.62 40.37 17.95
N ALA A 96 12.47 40.19 18.61
CA ALA A 96 11.28 41.05 18.45
C ALA A 96 11.57 42.52 18.78
N SER A 97 12.31 42.75 19.87
CA SER A 97 12.66 44.09 20.34
C SER A 97 13.67 44.82 19.43
N ALA A 98 14.38 44.09 18.56
CA ALA A 98 15.28 44.64 17.54
C ALA A 98 14.54 45.14 16.27
N GLY A 99 13.21 45.28 16.30
CA GLY A 99 12.40 45.89 15.24
C GLY A 99 11.80 44.92 14.22
N ARG A 100 12.00 43.60 14.40
CA ARG A 100 11.39 42.53 13.60
C ARG A 100 10.60 41.64 14.57
N GLY A 101 9.28 41.79 14.69
CA GLY A 101 8.46 41.08 15.69
C GLY A 101 8.74 39.56 15.82
N PRO A 102 8.23 38.88 16.86
CA PRO A 102 8.69 37.53 17.24
C PRO A 102 8.57 36.55 16.07
N ARG A 103 9.69 35.90 15.72
CA ARG A 103 9.79 34.96 14.59
C ARG A 103 9.05 33.66 14.85
N VAL A 104 8.96 33.25 16.11
CA VAL A 104 8.27 32.04 16.55
C VAL A 104 7.10 32.44 17.45
N ASP A 105 5.94 31.81 17.23
CA ASP A 105 4.83 31.93 18.15
C ASP A 105 5.22 31.35 19.52
N PRO A 106 5.07 32.11 20.63
CA PRO A 106 5.42 31.63 21.96
C PRO A 106 4.70 30.35 22.39
N GLN A 107 3.62 29.93 21.71
CA GLN A 107 2.95 28.65 21.96
C GLN A 107 3.71 27.43 21.39
N VAL A 108 4.52 27.63 20.35
CA VAL A 108 5.32 26.57 19.72
C VAL A 108 6.45 26.12 20.63
N LEU A 109 7.10 27.05 21.32
CA LEU A 109 8.23 26.83 22.23
C LEU A 109 7.74 26.68 23.68
N ARG A 110 6.85 25.73 23.91
CA ARG A 110 6.36 25.38 25.26
C ARG A 110 6.40 23.89 25.49
N LEU A 111 6.63 23.51 26.74
CA LEU A 111 6.62 22.12 27.19
C LEU A 111 5.32 21.38 26.77
N GLU A 112 4.20 22.10 26.75
CA GLU A 112 2.90 21.56 26.37
C GLU A 112 2.72 21.33 24.86
N ASN A 113 3.70 21.67 24.02
CA ASN A 113 3.69 21.31 22.60
C ASN A 113 3.97 19.81 22.44
N ALA A 114 2.94 18.99 22.63
CA ALA A 114 3.00 17.53 22.55
C ALA A 114 3.36 17.02 21.15
N ASP A 115 3.10 17.80 20.11
CA ASP A 115 3.46 17.48 18.73
C ASP A 115 4.98 17.61 18.48
N LEU A 116 5.66 18.47 19.24
CA LEU A 116 7.12 18.66 19.19
C LEU A 116 7.86 17.72 20.16
N PHE A 117 7.43 17.70 21.43
CA PHE A 117 8.15 17.00 22.50
C PHE A 117 7.63 15.58 22.75
N GLY A 118 6.45 15.22 22.24
CA GLY A 118 5.83 13.91 22.46
C GLY A 118 6.71 12.71 22.12
N PRO A 119 7.46 12.70 20.99
CA PRO A 119 8.41 11.63 20.69
C PRO A 119 9.46 11.40 21.79
N LEU A 120 10.15 12.46 22.24
CA LEU A 120 11.15 12.38 23.30
C LEU A 120 10.54 11.98 24.64
N LEU A 121 9.36 12.52 24.98
CA LEU A 121 8.66 12.21 26.22
C LEU A 121 8.21 10.75 26.27
N THR A 122 7.71 10.23 25.15
CA THR A 122 7.34 8.82 25.00
C THR A 122 8.57 7.92 25.14
N GLU A 123 9.65 8.22 24.41
CA GLU A 123 10.90 7.46 24.46
C GLU A 123 11.48 7.40 25.89
N THR A 124 11.45 8.54 26.59
CA THR A 124 11.92 8.66 27.97
C THR A 124 11.02 7.90 28.93
N LEU A 125 9.69 8.05 28.81
CA LEU A 125 8.72 7.31 29.63
C LEU A 125 8.92 5.80 29.47
N GLU A 126 9.04 5.32 28.23
CA GLU A 126 9.26 3.91 27.94
C GLU A 126 10.54 3.39 28.58
N SER A 127 11.66 4.15 28.50
CA SER A 127 12.92 3.78 29.17
C SER A 127 12.82 3.69 30.69
N CYS A 128 11.92 4.45 31.32
CA CYS A 128 11.70 4.41 32.77
C CYS A 128 10.87 3.19 33.19
N VAL A 129 10.05 2.63 32.28
CA VAL A 129 9.16 1.51 32.60
C VAL A 129 9.75 0.17 32.22
N ASP A 130 10.37 0.08 31.05
CA ASP A 130 11.07 -1.08 30.55
C ASP A 130 12.47 -0.60 30.20
N ARG A 131 13.47 -1.00 30.98
CA ARG A 131 14.87 -0.61 30.74
C ARG A 131 15.52 -1.72 29.93
N PRO A 132 15.53 -1.64 28.59
CA PRO A 132 16.19 -2.65 27.79
C PRO A 132 17.70 -2.65 28.08
N PRO A 133 18.38 -3.80 27.88
CA PRO A 133 19.77 -4.00 28.32
C PRO A 133 20.79 -3.02 27.73
N ASP A 134 20.45 -2.40 26.60
CA ASP A 134 21.23 -1.43 25.85
C ASP A 134 21.08 0.03 26.35
N ARG A 135 20.15 0.30 27.27
CA ARG A 135 19.93 1.65 27.83
C ARG A 135 20.58 1.80 29.20
N ASP A 136 21.68 2.55 29.23
CA ASP A 136 22.36 2.94 30.48
C ASP A 136 21.58 4.01 31.28
N ASP A 137 22.04 4.31 32.50
CA ASP A 137 21.38 5.28 33.40
C ASP A 137 21.37 6.70 32.83
N GLY A 138 22.29 7.01 31.91
CA GLY A 138 22.42 8.31 31.28
C GLY A 138 21.63 8.46 29.97
N PHE A 139 20.89 7.43 29.54
CA PHE A 139 20.19 7.42 28.27
C PHE A 139 19.22 8.60 28.13
N ALA A 140 18.30 8.78 29.08
CA ALA A 140 17.28 9.83 29.02
C ALA A 140 17.88 11.24 28.94
N ALA A 141 18.88 11.55 29.76
CA ALA A 141 19.57 12.83 29.75
C ALA A 141 20.26 13.07 28.40
N ARG A 142 20.99 12.07 27.88
CA ARG A 142 21.65 12.13 26.57
C ARG A 142 20.66 12.40 25.43
N ARG A 143 19.49 11.74 25.44
CA ARG A 143 18.44 11.94 24.42
C ARG A 143 17.83 13.34 24.49
N ALA A 144 17.64 13.86 25.69
CA ALA A 144 17.16 15.23 25.86
C ALA A 144 18.18 16.26 25.38
N GLU A 145 19.46 16.13 25.73
CA GLU A 145 20.54 17.02 25.26
C GLU A 145 20.61 17.01 23.72
N GLN A 146 20.70 15.82 23.11
CA GLN A 146 20.70 15.67 21.65
C GLN A 146 19.52 16.37 20.98
N PHE A 147 18.31 16.17 21.50
CA PHE A 147 17.09 16.75 20.92
C PHE A 147 17.04 18.27 21.09
N LEU A 148 17.43 18.80 22.25
CA LEU A 148 17.43 20.24 22.50
C LEU A 148 18.54 20.98 21.73
N ASP A 149 19.71 20.37 21.58
CA ASP A 149 20.79 20.88 20.72
C ASP A 149 20.36 20.88 19.26
N PHE A 150 19.70 19.81 18.81
CA PHE A 150 19.09 19.73 17.50
C PHE A 150 18.07 20.85 17.25
N LEU A 151 17.14 21.10 18.18
CA LEU A 151 16.15 22.17 18.05
C LEU A 151 16.80 23.55 18.05
N THR A 152 17.85 23.74 18.86
CA THR A 152 18.64 24.99 18.86
C THR A 152 19.26 25.22 17.47
N LEU A 153 19.91 24.20 16.91
CA LEU A 153 20.50 24.26 15.58
C LEU A 153 19.44 24.49 14.49
N PHE A 154 18.26 23.88 14.62
CA PHE A 154 17.14 24.13 13.71
C PHE A 154 16.71 25.60 13.73
N LEU A 155 16.54 26.21 14.91
CA LEU A 155 16.15 27.62 15.03
C LEU A 155 17.20 28.56 14.39
N GLU A 156 18.49 28.27 14.57
CA GLU A 156 19.59 29.00 13.92
C GLU A 156 19.52 28.90 12.38
N ARG A 157 19.34 27.67 11.86
CA ARG A 157 19.22 27.41 10.41
C ARG A 157 17.99 28.09 9.81
N MET A 158 16.84 28.00 10.49
CA MET A 158 15.60 28.64 10.08
C MET A 158 15.73 30.16 10.03
N ALA A 159 16.40 30.77 11.02
CA ALA A 159 16.65 32.21 11.04
C ALA A 159 17.57 32.66 9.89
N ARG A 160 18.53 31.80 9.51
CA ARG A 160 19.53 32.08 8.46
C ARG A 160 18.99 31.93 7.05
N ASP A 161 18.34 30.81 6.73
CA ASP A 161 18.06 30.43 5.35
C ASP A 161 17.07 31.36 4.63
N GLN A 162 16.46 32.29 5.38
CA GLN A 162 15.39 33.18 4.93
C GLN A 162 14.26 32.53 4.10
N PRO A 163 13.93 31.22 4.16
CA PRO A 163 12.78 30.71 3.43
C PRO A 163 11.47 31.11 4.14
N CYS A 164 11.61 31.78 5.30
CA CYS A 164 10.66 31.85 6.38
C CYS A 164 10.67 33.22 7.07
N ASP A 165 10.68 34.34 6.33
CA ASP A 165 10.36 35.69 6.89
C ASP A 165 8.93 35.79 7.52
N ARG A 166 8.35 34.62 7.76
CA ARG A 166 7.02 34.33 8.21
C ARG A 166 7.13 33.81 9.63
N ARG A 167 6.21 34.23 10.46
CA ARG A 167 6.13 33.76 11.83
C ARG A 167 5.81 32.26 11.87
N LEU A 168 6.63 31.49 12.57
CA LEU A 168 6.41 30.06 12.83
C LEU A 168 5.23 29.90 13.80
N THR A 169 4.22 29.14 13.42
CA THR A 169 2.98 28.93 14.21
C THR A 169 2.75 27.47 14.59
N GLY A 170 3.46 26.52 13.98
CA GLY A 170 3.39 25.11 14.34
C GLY A 170 4.69 24.37 14.04
N LEU A 171 5.04 23.42 14.91
CA LEU A 171 6.22 22.58 14.77
C LEU A 171 5.92 21.18 15.30
N TRP A 172 6.19 20.16 14.49
CA TRP A 172 6.01 18.75 14.83
C TRP A 172 7.33 18.01 14.61
N ALA A 173 7.69 17.10 15.53
CA ALA A 173 8.82 16.20 15.34
C ALA A 173 8.32 14.81 14.92
N ASN A 174 8.98 14.21 13.93
CA ASN A 174 8.64 12.84 13.57
C ASN A 174 8.96 11.88 14.74
N GLY A 175 8.01 11.01 15.07
CA GLY A 175 8.09 10.01 16.14
C GLY A 175 8.95 8.78 15.81
N ASP A 176 9.30 8.61 14.54
CA ASP A 176 10.08 7.46 14.06
C ASP A 176 11.57 7.52 14.49
N GLU A 177 12.41 6.79 13.79
CA GLU A 177 13.84 6.61 14.05
C GLU A 177 14.62 7.94 14.07
N THR A 178 15.64 7.98 14.91
CA THR A 178 16.61 9.08 14.93
C THR A 178 17.90 8.69 14.25
N HIS A 179 18.55 9.70 13.66
CA HIS A 179 19.88 9.55 13.07
C HIS A 179 20.74 10.74 13.48
N ASN A 180 22.05 10.58 13.32
CA ASN A 180 22.99 11.68 13.40
C ASN A 180 22.75 12.55 14.65
N GLY A 181 22.84 11.95 15.84
CA GLY A 181 22.73 12.62 17.14
C GLY A 181 21.32 13.00 17.52
N GLY A 182 20.36 12.07 17.43
CA GLY A 182 18.98 12.31 17.84
C GLY A 182 18.17 13.20 16.90
N GLN A 183 18.68 13.52 15.71
CA GLN A 183 17.99 14.38 14.75
C GLN A 183 16.82 13.64 14.09
N ARG A 184 15.73 14.38 13.86
CA ARG A 184 14.45 13.90 13.33
C ARG A 184 13.96 14.84 12.23
N VAL A 185 13.14 14.34 11.31
CA VAL A 185 12.43 15.21 10.36
C VAL A 185 11.44 16.07 11.14
N LEU A 186 11.38 17.38 10.82
CA LEU A 186 10.40 18.30 11.39
C LEU A 186 9.38 18.72 10.33
N ARG A 187 8.10 18.76 10.70
CA ARG A 187 7.10 19.52 9.95
C ARG A 187 7.02 20.92 10.54
N VAL A 188 6.99 21.92 9.69
CA VAL A 188 7.04 23.34 10.03
C VAL A 188 5.83 24.03 9.41
N GLU A 189 5.09 24.82 10.19
CA GLU A 189 3.91 25.57 9.70
C GLU A 189 4.03 27.06 10.05
N PHE A 190 3.76 27.90 9.06
CA PHE A 190 3.87 29.35 9.15
C PHE A 190 2.51 30.04 9.18
N ALA A 191 2.49 31.27 9.69
CA ALA A 191 1.28 32.08 9.84
C ALA A 191 0.51 32.36 8.52
N ASP A 192 1.17 32.24 7.37
CA ASP A 192 0.54 32.40 6.06
C ASP A 192 -0.06 31.09 5.50
N GLY A 193 -0.03 30.01 6.28
CA GLY A 193 -0.51 28.68 5.91
C GLY A 193 0.52 27.83 5.18
N THR A 194 1.71 28.34 4.88
CA THR A 194 2.78 27.53 4.27
C THR A 194 3.24 26.45 5.24
N ARG A 195 3.42 25.24 4.70
CA ARG A 195 3.99 24.10 5.43
C ARG A 195 5.20 23.55 4.70
N LEU A 196 6.24 23.23 5.46
CA LEU A 196 7.49 22.66 4.95
C LEU A 196 7.89 21.43 5.79
N ALA A 197 8.64 20.52 5.19
CA ALA A 197 9.43 19.54 5.90
C ALA A 197 10.89 20.03 5.98
N TYR A 198 11.47 19.97 7.17
CA TYR A 198 12.90 20.18 7.41
C TYR A 198 13.55 18.82 7.69
N LYS A 199 14.57 18.49 6.90
CA LYS A 199 15.22 17.18 6.90
C LYS A 199 16.70 17.31 7.24
N PRO A 200 17.11 16.98 8.46
CA PRO A 200 18.50 17.11 8.91
C PRO A 200 19.37 15.91 8.48
N ARG A 201 19.41 15.61 7.18
CA ARG A 201 20.13 14.46 6.63
C ARG A 201 21.00 14.86 5.42
N PRO A 202 22.19 14.27 5.24
CA PRO A 202 23.05 14.57 4.10
C PRO A 202 22.49 14.10 2.74
N ALA A 203 21.87 12.91 2.71
CA ALA A 203 21.29 12.36 1.49
C ALA A 203 19.97 13.09 1.17
N THR A 204 19.89 13.64 -0.04
CA THR A 204 18.78 14.49 -0.47
C THR A 204 18.46 14.22 -1.94
N GLY A 205 18.03 12.99 -2.24
CA GLY A 205 17.70 12.60 -3.61
C GLY A 205 16.44 13.29 -4.15
N GLU A 206 15.61 13.88 -3.29
CA GLU A 206 14.47 14.71 -3.70
C GLU A 206 14.91 15.91 -4.55
N ILE A 207 16.06 16.50 -4.27
CA ILE A 207 16.59 17.61 -5.08
C ILE A 207 16.97 17.10 -6.48
N LEU A 208 17.64 15.94 -6.56
CA LEU A 208 18.10 15.38 -7.83
C LEU A 208 16.95 14.84 -8.69
N PHE A 209 15.92 14.24 -8.07
CA PHE A 209 14.84 13.56 -8.78
C PHE A 209 13.52 14.31 -8.82
N LEU A 210 13.15 15.06 -7.77
CA LEU A 210 11.81 15.63 -7.62
C LEU A 210 11.76 17.15 -7.79
N ASP A 211 12.86 17.91 -7.64
CA ASP A 211 12.77 19.37 -7.72
C ASP A 211 12.03 19.86 -8.99
N THR A 212 11.29 20.96 -8.86
CA THR A 212 10.36 21.41 -9.90
C THR A 212 11.03 21.96 -11.15
N GLU A 213 12.29 22.36 -11.06
CA GLU A 213 12.98 23.03 -12.17
C GLU A 213 14.16 22.21 -12.67
N ASN A 214 15.05 21.79 -11.76
CA ASN A 214 16.35 21.20 -12.11
C ASN A 214 16.50 19.78 -11.58
N SER A 215 15.52 18.91 -11.88
CA SER A 215 15.56 17.50 -11.50
C SER A 215 15.38 16.55 -12.69
N VAL A 216 15.71 15.28 -12.46
CA VAL A 216 15.51 14.22 -13.45
C VAL A 216 14.03 14.11 -13.83
N PHE A 217 13.09 14.21 -12.88
CA PHE A 217 11.66 14.09 -13.23
C PHE A 217 11.13 15.34 -13.92
N ALA A 218 11.62 16.53 -13.57
CA ALA A 218 11.31 17.76 -14.31
C ALA A 218 11.81 17.68 -15.77
N LEU A 219 13.05 17.20 -15.98
CA LEU A 219 13.60 16.93 -17.30
C LEU A 219 12.70 15.96 -18.08
N LEU A 220 12.37 14.81 -17.50
CA LEU A 220 11.54 13.79 -18.15
C LEU A 220 10.15 14.32 -18.51
N ASN A 221 9.51 15.09 -17.63
CA ASN A 221 8.22 15.72 -17.88
C ASN A 221 8.27 16.77 -19.03
N ALA A 222 9.43 17.38 -19.27
CA ALA A 222 9.60 18.40 -20.32
C ALA A 222 10.01 17.82 -21.68
N LEU A 223 10.42 16.56 -21.75
CA LEU A 223 10.81 15.92 -23.01
C LEU A 223 9.60 15.63 -23.90
N PRO A 224 9.75 15.70 -25.24
CA PRO A 224 8.71 15.27 -26.17
C PRO A 224 8.36 13.79 -25.95
N GLU A 225 7.07 13.48 -26.04
CA GLU A 225 6.55 12.11 -25.89
C GLU A 225 7.25 11.11 -26.83
N ALA A 226 7.57 9.92 -26.31
CA ALA A 226 8.17 8.85 -27.10
C ALA A 226 7.10 7.90 -27.66
N ALA A 227 6.43 7.16 -26.77
CA ALA A 227 5.31 6.28 -27.13
C ALA A 227 3.96 6.82 -26.66
N GLY A 228 3.96 7.66 -25.63
CA GLY A 228 2.80 8.34 -25.07
C GLY A 228 3.22 9.38 -24.03
N PRO A 229 2.25 10.11 -23.45
CA PRO A 229 2.50 11.11 -22.42
C PRO A 229 3.00 10.45 -21.15
N ILE A 230 3.78 11.17 -20.35
CA ILE A 230 4.11 10.80 -18.97
C ILE A 230 3.89 11.97 -18.03
N ARG A 231 3.74 11.67 -16.75
CA ARG A 231 3.81 12.69 -15.69
C ARG A 231 4.35 12.09 -14.41
N LEU A 232 5.55 12.51 -14.04
CA LEU A 232 6.23 12.17 -12.81
C LEU A 232 6.00 13.26 -11.75
N PRO A 233 5.97 12.90 -10.46
CA PRO A 233 5.79 13.87 -9.37
C PRO A 233 6.97 14.84 -9.31
N THR A 234 6.70 16.14 -9.17
CA THR A 234 7.74 17.13 -8.85
C THR A 234 7.34 17.93 -7.63
N LEU A 235 8.31 18.22 -6.78
CA LEU A 235 8.14 18.81 -5.47
C LEU A 235 9.34 19.68 -5.13
N ARG A 236 9.06 20.94 -4.78
CA ARG A 236 10.10 21.93 -4.52
C ARG A 236 10.94 21.48 -3.32
N SER A 237 12.24 21.29 -3.55
CA SER A 237 13.18 20.80 -2.55
C SER A 237 14.50 21.53 -2.72
N TRP A 238 15.11 21.99 -1.63
CA TRP A 238 16.37 22.76 -1.70
C TRP A 238 17.25 22.51 -0.48
N ARG A 239 18.57 22.67 -0.66
CA ARG A 239 19.51 22.62 0.46
C ARG A 239 19.39 23.87 1.32
N GLY A 240 19.80 23.75 2.58
CA GLY A 240 20.04 24.91 3.42
C GLY A 240 21.07 25.88 2.86
N SER A 241 21.29 26.99 3.55
CA SER A 241 22.37 27.93 3.24
C SER A 241 23.54 27.80 4.23
N GLY A 242 24.67 28.45 3.95
CA GLY A 242 25.82 28.50 4.86
C GLY A 242 26.71 27.25 4.88
N PRO A 243 27.70 27.20 5.79
CA PRO A 243 28.74 26.15 5.83
C PRO A 243 28.21 24.72 6.05
N ASP A 244 27.01 24.57 6.62
CA ASP A 244 26.35 23.30 6.90
C ASP A 244 25.18 22.99 5.96
N SER A 245 25.07 23.69 4.84
CA SER A 245 24.06 23.44 3.79
C SER A 245 24.02 21.99 3.27
N ALA A 246 25.13 21.26 3.38
CA ALA A 246 25.19 19.84 3.02
C ALA A 246 24.59 18.90 4.08
N CYS A 247 24.30 19.39 5.30
CA CYS A 247 23.81 18.57 6.40
C CYS A 247 22.27 18.43 6.42
N TYR A 248 21.55 19.24 5.64
CA TYR A 248 20.10 19.29 5.72
C TYR A 248 19.45 19.89 4.46
N SER A 249 18.16 19.65 4.32
CA SER A 249 17.33 20.20 3.25
C SER A 249 15.96 20.64 3.75
N TRP A 250 15.30 21.43 2.91
CA TRP A 250 13.91 21.82 3.01
C TRP A 250 13.13 21.22 1.85
N GLN A 251 11.87 20.88 2.11
CA GLN A 251 10.96 20.31 1.13
C GLN A 251 9.57 20.90 1.34
N GLU A 252 8.88 21.21 0.25
CA GLU A 252 7.47 21.59 0.29
C GLU A 252 6.63 20.47 0.92
N TRP A 253 5.68 20.83 1.78
CA TRP A 253 4.78 19.85 2.38
C TRP A 253 3.72 19.38 1.38
N ILE A 254 3.47 18.08 1.34
CA ILE A 254 2.49 17.49 0.43
C ILE A 254 1.14 17.39 1.13
N GLU A 255 0.21 18.23 0.73
CA GLU A 255 -1.17 18.21 1.23
C GLU A 255 -1.92 16.95 0.78
N PRO A 256 -2.82 16.40 1.62
CA PRO A 256 -3.76 15.38 1.17
C PRO A 256 -4.67 15.96 0.07
N PRO A 257 -5.07 15.17 -0.92
CA PRO A 257 -5.94 15.67 -1.98
C PRO A 257 -7.37 15.87 -1.47
N GLY A 258 -8.15 16.70 -2.16
CA GLY A 258 -9.55 16.97 -1.78
C GLY A 258 -10.50 15.77 -1.92
N ALA A 259 -10.13 14.76 -2.72
CA ALA A 259 -10.91 13.56 -2.92
C ALA A 259 -10.63 12.53 -1.80
N TRP A 260 -11.57 12.37 -0.87
CA TRP A 260 -11.43 11.52 0.31
C TRP A 260 -12.72 10.72 0.59
N GLY A 261 -12.63 9.40 0.54
CA GLY A 261 -13.76 8.47 0.66
C GLY A 261 -13.51 7.34 1.66
N VAL A 262 -14.55 6.53 1.91
CA VAL A 262 -14.43 5.33 2.76
C VAL A 262 -14.02 4.15 1.87
N MET A 263 -12.88 3.54 2.17
CA MET A 263 -12.36 2.38 1.44
C MET A 263 -12.82 1.06 2.06
N ARG A 264 -12.93 1.02 3.39
CA ARG A 264 -13.30 -0.17 4.15
C ARG A 264 -13.99 0.22 5.45
N SER A 265 -14.95 -0.58 5.88
CA SER A 265 -15.70 -0.39 7.13
C SER A 265 -15.68 -1.66 7.98
N ALA A 266 -15.64 -1.50 9.31
CA ALA A 266 -15.77 -2.58 10.28
C ALA A 266 -16.47 -2.04 11.54
N GLY A 267 -17.79 -2.30 11.65
CA GLY A 267 -18.62 -1.63 12.67
C GLY A 267 -18.60 -0.11 12.45
N GLU A 268 -18.29 0.65 13.52
CA GLU A 268 -18.15 2.11 13.46
C GLU A 268 -16.81 2.58 12.87
N LEU A 269 -15.82 1.70 12.77
CA LEU A 269 -14.50 2.05 12.22
C LEU A 269 -14.57 2.16 10.70
N LYS A 270 -13.99 3.24 10.17
CA LYS A 270 -13.89 3.53 8.74
C LYS A 270 -12.44 3.80 8.39
N LEU A 271 -11.89 3.05 7.44
CA LEU A 271 -10.63 3.36 6.80
C LEU A 271 -10.92 4.29 5.63
N ARG A 272 -10.44 5.52 5.71
CA ARG A 272 -10.62 6.55 4.69
C ARG A 272 -9.34 6.79 3.93
N GLY A 273 -9.48 7.16 2.67
CA GLY A 273 -8.36 7.54 1.83
C GLY A 273 -8.87 8.07 0.50
N ILE A 274 -8.00 8.10 -0.48
CA ILE A 274 -8.29 8.72 -1.76
C ILE A 274 -9.27 7.88 -2.57
N SER A 275 -10.37 8.50 -3.00
CA SER A 275 -11.39 7.88 -3.86
C SER A 275 -11.62 8.79 -5.06
N LEU A 276 -11.21 8.30 -6.24
CA LEU A 276 -11.26 9.06 -7.49
C LEU A 276 -12.40 8.57 -8.39
N GLU A 277 -12.87 9.41 -9.31
CA GLU A 277 -13.70 8.91 -10.41
C GLU A 277 -12.92 7.89 -11.26
N PRO A 278 -13.54 6.83 -11.81
CA PRO A 278 -12.87 5.76 -12.55
C PRO A 278 -11.89 6.23 -13.62
N ARG A 279 -12.26 7.27 -14.38
CA ARG A 279 -11.40 7.86 -15.42
C ARG A 279 -10.20 8.59 -14.83
N ALA A 280 -10.37 9.26 -13.69
CA ALA A 280 -9.28 9.91 -12.97
C ALA A 280 -8.37 8.89 -12.30
N ALA A 281 -8.92 7.81 -11.74
CA ALA A 281 -8.16 6.67 -11.22
C ALA A 281 -7.30 6.02 -12.32
N ALA A 282 -7.84 5.80 -13.52
CA ALA A 282 -7.06 5.27 -14.64
C ALA A 282 -5.89 6.19 -15.04
N ARG A 283 -6.09 7.51 -15.06
CA ARG A 283 -4.99 8.48 -15.29
C ARG A 283 -3.96 8.46 -14.16
N TYR A 284 -4.42 8.41 -12.91
CA TYR A 284 -3.55 8.31 -11.74
C TYR A 284 -2.65 7.07 -11.82
N TRP A 285 -3.22 5.90 -12.11
CA TRP A 285 -2.47 4.66 -12.18
C TRP A 285 -1.51 4.59 -13.38
N HIS A 286 -1.83 5.25 -14.49
CA HIS A 286 -0.85 5.48 -15.57
C HIS A 286 0.37 6.27 -15.08
N ARG A 287 0.17 7.35 -14.31
CA ARG A 287 1.27 8.13 -13.73
C ARG A 287 2.06 7.34 -12.68
N VAL A 288 1.39 6.52 -11.88
CA VAL A 288 2.06 5.58 -10.98
C VAL A 288 2.94 4.60 -11.76
N GLY A 289 2.46 4.11 -12.92
CA GLY A 289 3.26 3.29 -13.83
C GLY A 289 4.52 4.02 -14.30
N SER A 290 4.39 5.30 -14.65
CA SER A 290 5.56 6.13 -15.01
C SER A 290 6.57 6.21 -13.86
N LEU A 291 6.10 6.45 -12.63
CA LEU A 291 6.95 6.49 -11.43
C LEU A 291 7.62 5.14 -11.15
N ALA A 292 6.89 4.03 -11.26
CA ALA A 292 7.44 2.69 -11.03
C ALA A 292 8.56 2.36 -12.02
N ALA A 293 8.37 2.69 -13.31
CA ALA A 293 9.40 2.54 -14.33
C ALA A 293 10.63 3.42 -14.04
N ALA A 294 10.43 4.69 -13.67
CA ALA A 294 11.53 5.59 -13.32
C ALA A 294 12.29 5.12 -12.07
N ALA A 295 11.58 4.72 -11.01
CA ALA A 295 12.18 4.19 -9.79
C ALA A 295 13.05 2.96 -10.07
N PHE A 296 12.54 2.02 -10.89
CA PHE A 296 13.31 0.85 -11.28
C PHE A 296 14.54 1.21 -12.14
N ALA A 297 14.37 2.10 -13.13
CA ALA A 297 15.44 2.53 -14.02
C ALA A 297 16.60 3.22 -13.29
N PHE A 298 16.27 4.09 -12.34
CA PHE A 298 17.26 4.86 -11.57
C PHE A 298 17.69 4.15 -10.29
N GLY A 299 17.22 2.93 -10.05
CA GLY A 299 17.58 2.14 -8.87
C GLY A 299 17.17 2.79 -7.56
N ILE A 300 16.03 3.50 -7.54
CA ILE A 300 15.44 4.13 -6.35
C ILE A 300 14.79 3.04 -5.51
N ALA A 301 15.20 2.96 -4.25
CA ALA A 301 14.72 1.96 -3.30
C ALA A 301 14.08 2.60 -2.06
N ASP A 302 13.67 1.76 -1.12
CA ASP A 302 13.03 2.17 0.14
C ASP A 302 11.73 2.99 -0.06
N LEU A 303 11.04 2.78 -1.18
CA LEU A 303 9.73 3.37 -1.49
C LEU A 303 8.59 2.58 -0.83
N ILE A 304 8.73 2.29 0.46
CA ILE A 304 7.69 1.64 1.28
C ILE A 304 6.52 2.59 1.55
N GLY A 305 5.43 2.10 2.18
CA GLY A 305 4.20 2.87 2.35
C GLY A 305 4.40 4.25 3.00
N GLY A 306 5.22 4.35 4.04
CA GLY A 306 5.52 5.64 4.70
C GLY A 306 6.26 6.64 3.79
N ASN A 307 6.94 6.15 2.76
CA ASN A 307 7.84 6.93 1.91
C ASN A 307 7.23 7.30 0.55
N VAL A 308 6.00 6.87 0.26
CA VAL A 308 5.23 7.29 -0.92
C VAL A 308 3.89 7.84 -0.48
N LEU A 309 3.78 9.17 -0.44
CA LEU A 309 2.55 9.86 -0.04
C LEU A 309 1.76 10.30 -1.25
N ILE A 310 0.50 9.93 -1.29
CA ILE A 310 -0.41 10.45 -2.28
C ILE A 310 -0.89 11.82 -1.83
N GLY A 311 -0.79 12.79 -2.73
CA GLY A 311 -1.11 14.18 -2.45
C GLY A 311 -1.35 14.99 -3.69
N GLN A 312 -1.61 16.28 -3.48
CA GLN A 312 -1.87 17.22 -4.56
C GLN A 312 -1.20 18.54 -4.23
N ARG A 313 -0.30 19.01 -5.10
CA ARG A 313 0.27 20.35 -4.96
C ARG A 313 -0.64 21.39 -5.62
N PRO A 314 -0.64 22.65 -5.15
CA PRO A 314 -1.28 23.74 -5.84
C PRO A 314 -0.77 23.85 -7.29
N GLY A 315 -1.69 23.84 -8.26
CA GLY A 315 -1.36 23.91 -9.69
C GLY A 315 -1.30 22.56 -10.42
N ASP A 316 -1.20 21.42 -9.71
CA ASP A 316 -1.13 20.12 -10.39
C ASP A 316 -2.48 19.63 -10.97
N GLY A 317 -3.59 20.15 -10.45
CA GLY A 317 -4.96 19.81 -10.87
C GLY A 317 -5.45 18.41 -10.46
N GLU A 318 -4.56 17.44 -10.28
CA GLU A 318 -4.87 16.05 -9.92
C GLU A 318 -3.84 15.48 -8.94
N PRO A 319 -4.20 14.45 -8.15
CA PRO A 319 -3.27 13.84 -7.21
C PRO A 319 -2.16 13.04 -7.90
N LEU A 320 -1.01 12.95 -7.23
CA LEU A 320 0.18 12.18 -7.64
C LEU A 320 0.77 11.39 -6.46
N PRO A 321 1.48 10.29 -6.73
CA PRO A 321 2.28 9.58 -5.73
C PRO A 321 3.63 10.29 -5.54
N TYR A 322 3.88 10.89 -4.38
CA TYR A 322 5.11 11.60 -4.07
C TYR A 322 6.05 10.73 -3.23
N PRO A 323 7.25 10.39 -3.73
CA PRO A 323 8.33 9.91 -2.87
C PRO A 323 8.74 11.00 -1.87
N VAL A 324 8.84 10.66 -0.58
CA VAL A 324 9.12 11.64 0.49
C VAL A 324 10.29 11.29 1.39
N ASP A 325 11.01 10.19 1.16
CA ASP A 325 12.30 9.92 1.83
C ASP A 325 13.26 9.29 0.81
N LEU A 326 13.56 10.07 -0.24
CA LEU A 326 14.33 9.60 -1.41
C LEU A 326 15.83 9.69 -1.11
N GLU A 327 16.31 8.80 -0.24
CA GLU A 327 17.72 8.78 0.17
C GLU A 327 18.54 7.67 -0.53
N THR A 328 17.87 6.65 -1.07
CA THR A 328 18.51 5.50 -1.73
C THR A 328 18.20 5.49 -3.23
N TYR A 329 19.24 5.51 -4.06
CA TYR A 329 19.12 5.57 -5.52
C TYR A 329 20.42 5.09 -6.19
N PHE A 330 20.38 4.86 -7.51
CA PHE A 330 21.45 4.22 -8.29
C PHE A 330 21.86 2.84 -7.76
N GLY A 331 20.93 2.11 -7.15
CA GLY A 331 21.11 0.69 -6.81
C GLY A 331 20.95 -0.21 -8.03
N ASP A 332 21.69 -1.32 -8.07
CA ASP A 332 21.56 -2.35 -9.11
C ASP A 332 20.34 -3.27 -8.84
N LEU A 333 19.14 -2.69 -8.86
CA LEU A 333 17.90 -3.43 -8.58
C LEU A 333 17.64 -4.49 -9.67
N GLN A 334 17.43 -5.73 -9.25
CA GLN A 334 17.17 -6.86 -10.14
C GLN A 334 15.68 -7.14 -10.31
N ARG A 335 14.86 -6.68 -9.34
CA ARG A 335 13.42 -6.92 -9.28
C ARG A 335 12.70 -5.63 -8.92
N LEU A 336 11.47 -5.45 -9.40
CA LEU A 336 10.71 -4.23 -9.13
C LEU A 336 10.33 -4.10 -7.65
N PHE A 337 10.07 -5.21 -6.95
CA PHE A 337 9.76 -5.17 -5.51
C PHE A 337 10.90 -4.61 -4.66
N GLU A 338 12.15 -4.66 -5.15
CA GLU A 338 13.32 -4.10 -4.44
C GLU A 338 13.29 -2.57 -4.38
N THR A 339 12.46 -1.93 -5.20
CA THR A 339 12.17 -0.50 -5.05
C THR A 339 11.44 -0.20 -3.74
N GLY A 340 10.78 -1.19 -3.13
CA GLY A 340 9.85 -1.00 -2.00
C GLY A 340 8.40 -0.72 -2.42
N LEU A 341 8.15 -0.49 -3.72
CA LEU A 341 6.80 -0.21 -4.23
C LEU A 341 5.87 -1.44 -4.17
N LEU A 342 6.42 -2.65 -4.36
CA LEU A 342 5.66 -3.88 -4.44
C LEU A 342 6.05 -4.85 -3.32
N PHE A 343 5.12 -5.70 -2.93
CA PHE A 343 5.34 -6.78 -1.96
C PHE A 343 5.63 -8.10 -2.65
N ASP A 344 6.71 -8.78 -2.24
CA ASP A 344 7.00 -10.17 -2.59
C ASP A 344 6.86 -11.09 -1.35
N PRO A 345 5.88 -12.01 -1.32
CA PRO A 345 5.71 -12.95 -0.22
C PRO A 345 6.89 -13.89 0.01
N ALA A 346 7.69 -14.17 -1.03
CA ALA A 346 8.79 -15.14 -0.96
C ALA A 346 10.03 -14.60 -0.23
N VAL A 347 10.22 -13.28 -0.24
CA VAL A 347 11.38 -12.62 0.37
C VAL A 347 11.18 -12.39 1.87
N GLY A 348 9.92 -12.35 2.33
CA GLY A 348 9.61 -11.94 3.69
C GLY A 348 9.88 -10.45 3.89
N GLY A 349 8.90 -9.70 4.39
CA GLY A 349 9.04 -8.25 4.53
C GLY A 349 7.75 -7.59 5.02
N HIS A 350 7.80 -6.28 5.25
CA HIS A 350 6.62 -5.51 5.62
C HIS A 350 5.64 -5.42 4.43
N HIS A 351 4.39 -5.79 4.67
CA HIS A 351 3.33 -5.75 3.64
C HIS A 351 2.80 -4.33 3.36
N HIS A 352 3.33 -3.31 4.05
CA HIS A 352 3.06 -1.89 3.81
C HIS A 352 4.08 -1.33 2.81
N VAL A 353 3.93 -1.77 1.57
CA VAL A 353 4.73 -1.33 0.41
C VAL A 353 4.19 -0.03 -0.17
N GLY A 354 4.94 0.65 -1.04
CA GLY A 354 4.53 1.93 -1.61
C GLY A 354 3.22 1.88 -2.41
N LEU A 355 2.92 0.73 -3.02
CA LEU A 355 1.68 0.48 -3.78
C LEU A 355 0.90 -0.66 -3.13
N GLU A 356 0.26 -0.39 -1.99
CA GLU A 356 -0.54 -1.40 -1.29
C GLU A 356 -1.72 -1.88 -2.14
N ASN A 357 -1.86 -3.20 -2.30
CA ASN A 357 -2.94 -3.81 -3.05
C ASN A 357 -4.23 -4.08 -2.22
N VAL A 358 -4.17 -3.92 -0.89
CA VAL A 358 -5.31 -4.18 0.01
C VAL A 358 -5.45 -3.06 1.02
N ALA A 359 -6.68 -2.61 1.25
CA ALA A 359 -7.04 -1.67 2.32
C ALA A 359 -6.96 -2.32 3.72
N ARG A 360 -5.74 -2.58 4.19
CA ARG A 360 -5.45 -3.22 5.49
C ARG A 360 -5.71 -2.26 6.65
N TRP A 361 -6.23 -2.78 7.76
CA TRP A 361 -6.47 -2.02 8.98
C TRP A 361 -5.21 -1.74 9.79
N CYS A 362 -4.17 -2.56 9.65
CA CYS A 362 -2.89 -2.28 10.30
C CYS A 362 -2.27 -1.02 9.69
N GLY A 363 -1.74 -0.16 10.56
CA GLY A 363 -0.78 0.86 10.16
C GLY A 363 0.62 0.27 10.01
N ALA A 364 1.49 1.02 9.34
CA ALA A 364 2.93 0.85 9.45
C ALA A 364 3.34 0.83 10.95
N PRO A 365 4.50 0.25 11.29
CA PRO A 365 4.92 0.09 12.70
C PRO A 365 4.99 1.39 13.51
N ASP A 366 4.90 2.55 12.85
CA ASP A 366 4.84 3.91 13.36
C ASP A 366 4.00 4.07 14.65
N GLY A 367 4.48 4.97 15.52
CA GLY A 367 3.87 5.27 16.81
C GLY A 367 4.51 4.56 18.01
N PRO A 368 4.05 4.87 19.24
CA PRO A 368 4.69 4.42 20.48
C PRO A 368 4.76 2.91 20.58
N ALA A 369 5.87 2.34 21.04
CA ALA A 369 6.02 0.89 21.21
C ALA A 369 5.10 0.35 22.32
N THR A 370 4.60 1.23 23.19
CA THR A 370 3.69 0.93 24.28
C THR A 370 2.28 1.50 24.05
N CYS A 371 1.31 1.01 24.82
CA CYS A 371 -0.06 1.47 24.83
C CYS A 371 -0.71 1.21 26.21
N TRP A 372 -1.82 1.88 26.49
CA TRP A 372 -2.62 1.65 27.70
C TRP A 372 -3.81 0.72 27.42
N ARG A 373 -3.95 -0.33 28.23
CA ARG A 373 -5.07 -1.27 28.20
C ARG A 373 -6.01 -1.02 29.38
N PRO A 374 -7.30 -0.73 29.14
CA PRO A 374 -8.31 -0.71 30.20
C PRO A 374 -8.40 -2.06 30.91
N GLN A 375 -8.45 -2.02 32.24
CA GLN A 375 -8.67 -3.18 33.09
C GLN A 375 -10.14 -3.22 33.58
N PRO A 376 -10.66 -4.39 33.99
CA PRO A 376 -12.03 -4.52 34.48
C PRO A 376 -12.35 -3.65 35.71
N ASP A 377 -11.35 -3.30 36.51
CA ASP A 377 -11.48 -2.43 37.69
C ASP A 377 -11.43 -0.93 37.36
N GLY A 378 -11.39 -0.57 36.08
CA GLY A 378 -11.33 0.81 35.60
C GLY A 378 -9.92 1.41 35.57
N SER A 379 -8.90 0.68 36.00
CA SER A 379 -7.51 1.10 35.88
C SER A 379 -6.98 0.98 34.44
N LEU A 380 -5.86 1.63 34.14
CA LEU A 380 -5.14 1.46 32.88
C LEU A 380 -3.80 0.78 33.13
N ARG A 381 -3.48 -0.24 32.34
CA ARG A 381 -2.17 -0.91 32.39
C ARG A 381 -1.35 -0.57 31.15
N MET A 382 -0.12 -0.12 31.33
CA MET A 382 0.80 0.07 30.20
C MET A 382 1.41 -1.26 29.79
N GLU A 383 1.36 -1.55 28.50
CA GLU A 383 1.88 -2.77 27.91
C GLU A 383 2.61 -2.47 26.59
N ARG A 384 3.62 -3.27 26.27
CA ARG A 384 4.25 -3.25 24.95
C ARG A 384 3.26 -3.76 23.91
N ARG A 385 3.13 -3.05 22.80
CA ARG A 385 2.31 -3.49 21.66
C ARG A 385 2.92 -4.75 21.05
N THR A 386 2.10 -5.79 20.95
CA THR A 386 2.40 -7.00 20.16
C THR A 386 1.67 -7.01 18.82
N LEU A 387 0.77 -6.05 18.61
CA LEU A 387 -0.07 -5.91 17.42
C LEU A 387 0.03 -4.47 16.88
N PRO A 388 -0.12 -4.26 15.56
CA PRO A 388 -0.11 -2.94 14.97
C PRO A 388 -1.34 -2.12 15.38
N LEU A 389 -1.20 -0.80 15.41
CA LEU A 389 -2.34 0.09 15.63
C LEU A 389 -3.30 0.03 14.43
N THR A 390 -4.59 0.16 14.69
CA THR A 390 -5.61 0.33 13.64
C THR A 390 -5.44 1.72 13.02
N ARG A 391 -5.18 1.80 11.72
CA ARG A 391 -5.27 3.05 10.96
C ARG A 391 -6.71 3.32 10.53
N THR A 392 -7.14 4.56 10.65
CA THR A 392 -8.45 5.04 10.14
C THR A 392 -8.30 5.87 8.87
N GLU A 393 -7.07 6.19 8.49
CA GLU A 393 -6.75 6.97 7.30
C GLU A 393 -5.55 6.36 6.58
N THR A 394 -5.51 6.51 5.26
CA THR A 394 -4.38 6.10 4.43
C THR A 394 -4.11 7.13 3.33
N ARG A 395 -2.81 7.41 3.14
CA ARG A 395 -2.28 8.20 2.03
C ARG A 395 -1.46 7.35 1.06
N THR A 396 -1.59 6.03 1.11
CA THR A 396 -0.81 5.06 0.34
C THR A 396 -1.68 4.22 -0.59
N ILE A 397 -2.99 4.17 -0.33
CA ILE A 397 -3.96 3.42 -1.12
C ILE A 397 -4.81 4.41 -1.90
N VAL A 398 -5.06 4.09 -3.18
CA VAL A 398 -6.07 4.76 -3.99
C VAL A 398 -7.19 3.79 -4.30
N GLY A 399 -8.43 4.23 -4.10
CA GLY A 399 -9.60 3.59 -4.63
C GLY A 399 -10.36 4.52 -5.57
N ASP A 400 -11.55 4.06 -5.98
CA ASP A 400 -12.44 4.84 -6.82
C ASP A 400 -13.85 4.94 -6.24
N THR A 401 -14.73 5.64 -6.94
CA THR A 401 -16.13 5.85 -6.53
C THR A 401 -17.02 4.62 -6.76
N GLU A 402 -16.53 3.59 -7.47
CA GLU A 402 -17.19 2.28 -7.63
C GLU A 402 -16.77 1.27 -6.55
N GLY A 403 -15.89 1.64 -5.62
CA GLY A 403 -15.40 0.78 -4.55
C GLY A 403 -14.24 -0.15 -4.94
N ARG A 404 -13.65 0.06 -6.12
CA ARG A 404 -12.40 -0.59 -6.54
C ARG A 404 -11.23 0.02 -5.78
N VAL A 405 -10.24 -0.81 -5.43
CA VAL A 405 -9.07 -0.40 -4.64
C VAL A 405 -7.81 -0.91 -5.31
N ALA A 406 -6.73 -0.14 -5.19
CA ALA A 406 -5.41 -0.41 -5.75
C ALA A 406 -5.42 -0.49 -7.29
N TYR A 407 -4.29 -0.92 -7.87
CA TYR A 407 -4.08 -0.87 -9.31
C TYR A 407 -4.52 -2.12 -10.06
N GLY A 408 -4.93 -3.20 -9.38
CA GLY A 408 -5.41 -4.42 -10.05
C GLY A 408 -6.47 -4.14 -11.13
N PRO A 409 -7.54 -3.38 -10.81
CA PRO A 409 -8.55 -2.97 -11.80
C PRO A 409 -8.08 -1.98 -12.86
N TYR A 410 -6.89 -1.39 -12.68
CA TYR A 410 -6.28 -0.39 -13.56
C TYR A 410 -4.94 -0.86 -14.13
N LEU A 411 -4.69 -2.17 -14.14
CA LEU A 411 -3.39 -2.75 -14.48
C LEU A 411 -2.96 -2.34 -15.89
N THR A 412 -3.86 -2.32 -16.88
CA THR A 412 -3.53 -1.89 -18.25
C THR A 412 -3.07 -0.44 -18.32
N ALA A 413 -3.66 0.45 -17.50
CA ALA A 413 -3.24 1.84 -17.41
C ALA A 413 -1.87 1.98 -16.76
N MET A 414 -1.61 1.26 -15.68
CA MET A 414 -0.29 1.24 -15.02
C MET A 414 0.80 0.70 -15.94
N LEU A 415 0.57 -0.45 -16.59
CA LEU A 415 1.54 -1.03 -17.53
C LEU A 415 1.81 -0.10 -18.72
N ARG A 416 0.78 0.59 -19.23
CA ARG A 416 0.95 1.62 -20.28
C ARG A 416 1.89 2.73 -19.81
N GLY A 417 1.68 3.25 -18.61
CA GLY A 417 2.53 4.30 -18.05
C GLY A 417 3.97 3.87 -17.84
N MET A 418 4.19 2.61 -17.43
CA MET A 418 5.54 2.04 -17.35
C MET A 418 6.21 2.02 -18.73
N PHE A 419 5.49 1.57 -19.76
CA PHE A 419 5.98 1.53 -21.14
C PHE A 419 6.29 2.92 -21.70
N ASP A 420 5.42 3.90 -21.46
CA ASP A 420 5.62 5.29 -21.91
C ASP A 420 6.88 5.91 -21.30
N ALA A 421 7.03 5.81 -19.98
CA ALA A 421 8.20 6.35 -19.29
C ALA A 421 9.48 5.62 -19.69
N TRP A 422 9.44 4.29 -19.79
CA TRP A 422 10.61 3.51 -20.15
C TRP A 422 11.12 3.79 -21.56
N THR A 423 10.21 3.86 -22.54
CA THR A 423 10.58 4.19 -23.93
C THR A 423 11.10 5.62 -24.06
N LEU A 424 10.53 6.57 -23.29
CA LEU A 424 11.05 7.94 -23.21
C LEU A 424 12.48 7.97 -22.68
N MET A 425 12.74 7.26 -21.57
CA MET A 425 14.08 7.16 -20.98
C MET A 425 15.08 6.50 -21.93
N CYS A 426 14.71 5.39 -22.59
CA CYS A 426 15.56 4.72 -23.58
C CYS A 426 15.96 5.66 -24.72
N ARG A 427 15.02 6.44 -25.26
CA ARG A 427 15.28 7.38 -26.36
C ARG A 427 16.14 8.58 -25.97
N ASN A 428 16.18 8.91 -24.68
CA ASN A 428 16.88 10.07 -24.16
C ASN A 428 18.04 9.69 -23.22
N ARG A 429 18.50 8.43 -23.25
CA ARG A 429 19.52 7.90 -22.34
C ARG A 429 20.75 8.79 -22.19
N ALA A 430 21.34 9.23 -23.32
CA ALA A 430 22.55 10.06 -23.30
C ALA A 430 22.31 11.41 -22.61
N ARG A 431 21.20 12.07 -22.95
CA ARG A 431 20.80 13.36 -22.35
C ARG A 431 20.52 13.23 -20.85
N ILE A 432 19.90 12.13 -20.43
CA ILE A 432 19.64 11.85 -19.01
C ILE A 432 20.97 11.64 -18.26
N ALA A 433 21.89 10.85 -18.82
CA ALA A 433 23.19 10.59 -18.20
C ALA A 433 24.04 11.88 -18.09
N GLU A 434 24.04 12.72 -19.13
CA GLU A 434 24.68 14.04 -19.12
C GLU A 434 24.09 14.94 -18.01
N PHE A 435 22.77 15.06 -17.97
CA PHE A 435 22.09 15.83 -16.93
C PHE A 435 22.41 15.34 -15.52
N ILE A 436 22.38 14.03 -15.28
CA ILE A 436 22.74 13.45 -13.99
C ILE A 436 24.21 13.75 -13.66
N GLY A 437 25.12 13.64 -14.63
CA GLY A 437 26.54 13.97 -14.43
C GLY A 437 26.77 15.42 -14.00
N GLU A 438 25.98 16.35 -14.54
CA GLU A 438 26.05 17.77 -14.17
C GLU A 438 25.40 18.07 -12.82
N GLN A 439 24.20 17.53 -12.57
CA GLN A 439 23.40 17.87 -11.39
C GLN A 439 23.75 17.08 -10.13
N ALA A 440 24.32 15.88 -10.27
CA ALA A 440 24.60 15.02 -9.12
C ALA A 440 25.85 15.44 -8.35
N ALA A 441 26.66 16.39 -8.84
CA ALA A 441 27.86 16.84 -8.16
C ALA A 441 27.58 17.27 -6.71
N GLY A 442 28.30 16.69 -5.75
CA GLY A 442 28.11 16.95 -4.31
C GLY A 442 26.91 16.24 -3.67
N HIS A 443 26.16 15.43 -4.40
CA HIS A 443 25.15 14.55 -3.82
C HIS A 443 25.77 13.31 -3.17
N VAL A 444 25.07 12.81 -2.16
CA VAL A 444 25.37 11.54 -1.49
C VAL A 444 24.15 10.64 -1.52
N VAL A 445 24.39 9.33 -1.52
CA VAL A 445 23.38 8.27 -1.52
C VAL A 445 23.47 7.54 -0.19
N ARG A 446 22.33 7.35 0.49
CA ARG A 446 22.25 6.50 1.69
C ARG A 446 22.51 5.05 1.31
N VAL A 447 23.27 4.37 2.16
CA VAL A 447 23.55 2.94 2.05
C VAL A 447 22.90 2.25 3.25
N ILE A 448 21.89 1.42 2.98
CA ILE A 448 21.25 0.60 4.00
C ILE A 448 22.10 -0.66 4.17
N ALA A 449 22.97 -0.66 5.18
CA ALA A 449 23.86 -1.79 5.48
C ALA A 449 23.10 -3.01 6.02
N ARG A 450 22.02 -2.76 6.77
CA ARG A 450 21.16 -3.76 7.41
C ARG A 450 19.73 -3.23 7.47
N PRO A 451 18.69 -4.06 7.30
CA PRO A 451 17.31 -3.62 7.50
C PRO A 451 17.12 -3.04 8.90
N THR A 452 16.45 -1.88 9.01
CA THR A 452 16.41 -1.19 10.31
C THR A 452 15.74 -2.00 11.42
N ALA A 453 14.72 -2.79 11.06
CA ALA A 453 14.00 -3.65 12.00
C ALA A 453 14.89 -4.70 12.69
N GLU A 454 16.10 -4.97 12.21
CA GLU A 454 17.03 -5.94 12.79
C GLU A 454 17.94 -5.36 13.88
N TYR A 455 18.17 -4.05 13.92
CA TYR A 455 19.06 -3.44 14.92
C TYR A 455 18.64 -3.69 16.37
N PRO A 456 17.34 -3.65 16.75
CA PRO A 456 16.94 -3.91 18.14
C PRO A 456 17.20 -5.35 18.63
N TYR A 457 17.38 -6.30 17.72
CA TYR A 457 17.44 -7.73 18.07
C TYR A 457 18.86 -8.30 18.07
N GLY A 458 19.85 -7.56 17.58
CA GLY A 458 21.22 -8.06 17.44
C GLY A 458 21.25 -9.32 16.56
N GLY A 459 21.26 -9.14 15.24
CA GLY A 459 21.25 -10.26 14.30
C GLY A 459 22.45 -11.22 14.45
N GLU A 460 22.43 -12.34 13.71
CA GLU A 460 23.52 -13.34 13.71
C GLU A 460 24.89 -12.73 13.31
N VAL A 461 24.86 -11.65 12.53
CA VAL A 461 26.04 -10.88 12.14
C VAL A 461 26.35 -9.80 13.20
N PRO A 462 27.54 -9.84 13.83
CA PRO A 462 27.96 -8.82 14.79
C PRO A 462 27.90 -7.41 14.21
N PHE A 463 27.63 -6.43 15.07
CA PHE A 463 27.72 -5.03 14.68
C PHE A 463 29.17 -4.64 14.43
N THR A 464 29.39 -3.87 13.37
CA THR A 464 30.64 -3.15 13.13
C THR A 464 30.86 -2.06 14.18
N ASP A 465 32.09 -1.53 14.25
CA ASP A 465 32.40 -0.40 15.12
C ASP A 465 31.53 0.82 14.80
N GLY A 466 31.29 1.09 13.51
CA GLY A 466 30.45 2.20 13.06
C GLY A 466 28.96 2.04 13.40
N GLU A 467 28.42 0.81 13.35
CA GLU A 467 27.07 0.53 13.84
C GLU A 467 27.02 0.69 15.37
N SER A 468 27.98 0.10 16.08
CA SER A 468 28.04 0.12 17.55
C SER A 468 28.17 1.53 18.12
N GLU A 469 28.98 2.38 17.50
CA GLU A 469 29.16 3.79 17.90
C GLU A 469 27.85 4.58 17.80
N GLN A 470 27.05 4.35 16.75
CA GLN A 470 25.78 5.05 16.52
C GLN A 470 24.67 4.50 17.42
N LEU A 471 24.60 3.17 17.57
CA LEU A 471 23.66 2.53 18.48
C LEU A 471 23.91 2.96 19.94
N ALA A 472 25.16 3.10 20.36
CA ALA A 472 25.52 3.61 21.68
C ALA A 472 25.05 5.06 21.94
N ARG A 473 24.67 5.80 20.90
CA ARG A 473 24.07 7.15 21.00
C ARG A 473 22.54 7.13 20.96
N GLY A 474 21.93 5.96 20.79
CA GLY A 474 20.48 5.79 20.63
C GLY A 474 19.97 6.09 19.22
N ASP A 475 20.84 6.07 18.20
CA ASP A 475 20.46 6.29 16.81
C ASP A 475 20.43 4.99 16.01
N VAL A 476 19.57 4.95 15.00
CA VAL A 476 19.67 3.96 13.94
C VAL A 476 20.88 4.32 13.06
N PRO A 477 21.82 3.37 12.83
CA PRO A 477 23.00 3.62 12.01
C PRO A 477 22.66 4.18 10.62
N TYR A 478 23.33 5.27 10.27
CA TYR A 478 23.13 6.00 9.02
C TYR A 478 24.45 6.10 8.26
N PHE A 479 24.51 5.42 7.11
CA PHE A 479 25.69 5.41 6.24
C PHE A 479 25.37 5.95 4.87
N PHE A 480 26.36 6.54 4.20
CA PHE A 480 26.20 7.07 2.86
C PHE A 480 27.51 7.07 2.08
N ARG A 481 27.41 7.24 0.76
CA ARG A 481 28.53 7.35 -0.17
C ARG A 481 28.33 8.55 -1.09
N ALA A 482 29.41 9.14 -1.58
CA ALA A 482 29.30 10.13 -2.65
C ALA A 482 28.71 9.48 -3.91
N VAL A 483 27.93 10.24 -4.67
CA VAL A 483 27.25 9.73 -5.86
C VAL A 483 28.21 9.24 -6.96
N ASP A 484 29.45 9.77 -6.96
CA ASP A 484 30.53 9.37 -7.86
C ASP A 484 31.29 8.11 -7.37
N GLY A 485 30.84 7.52 -6.26
CA GLY A 485 31.50 6.39 -5.61
C GLY A 485 32.47 6.83 -4.50
N GLY A 486 33.32 5.91 -4.04
CA GLY A 486 34.21 6.11 -2.90
C GLY A 486 33.85 5.25 -1.67
N PRO A 487 34.50 5.49 -0.52
CA PRO A 487 34.31 4.71 0.69
C PRO A 487 32.93 4.96 1.30
N LEU A 488 32.47 4.04 2.14
CA LEU A 488 31.32 4.25 3.00
C LEU A 488 31.65 5.25 4.11
N LEU A 489 30.74 6.19 4.35
CA LEU A 489 30.93 7.29 5.29
C LEU A 489 29.84 7.32 6.36
N ALA A 490 30.22 7.76 7.56
CA ALA A 490 29.34 8.13 8.66
C ALA A 490 29.63 9.58 9.14
N VAL A 491 28.68 10.20 9.84
CA VAL A 491 28.83 11.57 10.39
C VAL A 491 29.62 11.53 11.70
N ARG A 492 30.69 12.34 11.79
CA ARG A 492 31.61 12.38 12.93
C ARG A 492 31.06 13.13 14.15
N THR A 493 30.41 14.28 13.94
CA THR A 493 30.03 15.18 15.05
C THR A 493 28.59 15.67 14.90
N PRO A 494 27.60 14.82 15.19
CA PRO A 494 26.20 15.24 15.20
C PRO A 494 25.72 15.82 16.55
N PRO A 495 24.75 16.76 16.56
CA PRO A 495 24.30 17.57 15.43
C PRO A 495 25.37 18.62 15.05
N GLY A 496 25.84 18.59 13.81
CA GLY A 496 27.01 19.37 13.37
C GLY A 496 26.66 20.64 12.60
N ARG A 497 27.43 21.72 12.85
CA ARG A 497 27.46 22.96 12.03
C ARG A 497 28.39 22.87 10.81
N GLU A 498 28.80 21.65 10.47
CA GLU A 498 29.58 21.32 9.27
C GLU A 498 29.41 19.82 9.00
N LEU A 499 29.38 19.41 7.72
CA LEU A 499 29.34 17.98 7.37
C LEU A 499 30.73 17.37 7.55
N ARG A 500 31.02 16.89 8.75
CA ARG A 500 32.26 16.15 9.05
C ARG A 500 31.99 14.67 8.99
N THR A 501 32.69 13.97 8.10
CA THR A 501 32.53 12.53 7.90
C THR A 501 33.78 11.75 8.29
N TYR A 502 33.63 10.44 8.44
CA TYR A 502 34.75 9.51 8.54
C TYR A 502 34.44 8.22 7.76
N PRO A 503 35.46 7.59 7.15
CA PRO A 503 35.31 6.27 6.55
C PRO A 503 34.97 5.22 7.60
N THR A 504 34.07 4.30 7.27
CA THR A 504 33.68 3.18 8.13
C THR A 504 33.48 1.93 7.30
N ASP A 505 33.68 0.78 7.92
CA ASP A 505 33.23 -0.49 7.38
C ASP A 505 31.72 -0.64 7.62
N ALA A 506 31.04 -1.40 6.78
CA ALA A 506 29.70 -1.91 7.08
C ALA A 506 29.68 -3.43 6.94
N PRO A 507 28.82 -4.11 7.71
CA PRO A 507 28.67 -5.55 7.57
C PRO A 507 28.11 -5.86 6.19
N VAL A 508 28.61 -6.92 5.59
CA VAL A 508 28.12 -7.40 4.30
C VAL A 508 26.92 -8.31 4.57
N TRP A 509 25.72 -7.72 4.68
CA TRP A 509 24.47 -8.47 4.87
C TRP A 509 24.04 -9.24 3.59
N ASN A 510 24.78 -9.07 2.48
CA ASN A 510 24.62 -9.83 1.23
C ASN A 510 25.91 -9.72 0.38
N GLU A 511 26.76 -10.75 0.41
CA GLU A 511 28.09 -10.75 -0.24
C GLU A 511 28.03 -10.53 -1.77
N ASP A 512 26.91 -10.86 -2.38
CA ASP A 512 26.74 -10.81 -3.84
C ASP A 512 26.27 -9.44 -4.36
N ARG A 513 25.94 -8.47 -3.48
CA ARG A 513 25.38 -7.17 -3.89
C ARG A 513 26.36 -6.01 -3.75
N GLN A 514 26.57 -5.30 -4.87
CA GLN A 514 27.27 -4.03 -4.87
C GLN A 514 26.43 -2.94 -4.19
N TRP A 515 27.02 -2.21 -3.24
CA TRP A 515 26.34 -1.07 -2.61
C TRP A 515 26.12 0.08 -3.60
N PRO A 516 24.98 0.79 -3.51
CA PRO A 516 24.77 2.01 -4.27
C PRO A 516 25.84 3.06 -3.89
N PRO A 517 26.19 3.97 -4.81
CA PRO A 517 25.77 4.02 -6.20
C PRO A 517 26.51 3.00 -7.09
N VAL A 518 25.81 2.48 -8.10
CA VAL A 518 26.37 1.65 -9.18
C VAL A 518 26.48 2.49 -10.45
N ALA A 519 27.73 2.69 -10.92
CA ALA A 519 28.02 3.58 -12.06
C ALA A 519 27.23 3.24 -13.33
N ALA A 520 27.09 1.94 -13.64
CA ALA A 520 26.33 1.48 -14.80
C ALA A 520 24.85 1.90 -14.75
N VAL A 521 24.23 1.97 -13.57
CA VAL A 521 22.83 2.43 -13.42
C VAL A 521 22.74 3.93 -13.69
N ARG A 522 23.66 4.71 -13.11
CA ARG A 522 23.76 6.16 -13.29
C ARG A 522 23.96 6.55 -14.76
N GLU A 523 24.77 5.79 -15.48
CA GLU A 523 25.07 5.99 -16.92
C GLU A 523 23.99 5.43 -17.86
N GLY A 524 22.85 5.00 -17.29
CA GLY A 524 21.72 4.45 -18.03
C GLY A 524 22.01 3.10 -18.69
N GLY A 525 22.98 2.34 -18.18
CA GLY A 525 23.36 1.01 -18.66
C GLY A 525 22.22 -0.01 -18.68
N LYS A 526 21.18 0.22 -17.88
CA LYS A 526 19.95 -0.59 -17.83
C LYS A 526 18.82 -0.10 -18.74
N LEU A 527 18.97 1.06 -19.39
CA LEU A 527 17.93 1.65 -20.23
C LEU A 527 17.96 1.06 -21.63
N ASP A 528 17.53 -0.19 -21.74
CA ASP A 528 17.21 -0.86 -23.00
C ASP A 528 15.76 -1.37 -23.00
N LEU A 529 15.23 -1.70 -24.18
CA LEU A 529 13.84 -2.15 -24.27
C LEU A 529 13.57 -3.46 -23.52
N ALA A 530 14.55 -4.36 -23.36
CA ALA A 530 14.35 -5.64 -22.70
C ALA A 530 14.21 -5.48 -21.17
N GLY A 531 14.92 -4.52 -20.58
CA GLY A 531 14.93 -4.27 -19.13
C GLY A 531 13.56 -3.97 -18.53
N LEU A 532 12.62 -3.42 -19.31
CA LEU A 532 11.25 -3.16 -18.86
C LEU A 532 10.50 -4.45 -18.50
N GLY A 533 10.77 -5.55 -19.20
CA GLY A 533 9.99 -6.77 -19.09
C GLY A 533 9.95 -7.34 -17.66
N ILE A 534 11.06 -7.23 -16.93
CA ILE A 534 11.16 -7.71 -15.54
C ILE A 534 10.20 -6.91 -14.64
N ALA A 535 10.20 -5.59 -14.80
CA ALA A 535 9.33 -4.71 -14.03
C ALA A 535 7.85 -4.95 -14.36
N LEU A 536 7.50 -5.17 -15.64
CA LEU A 536 6.14 -5.50 -16.04
C LEU A 536 5.66 -6.81 -15.41
N ARG A 537 6.48 -7.87 -15.48
CA ARG A 537 6.15 -9.17 -14.86
C ARG A 537 5.89 -9.00 -13.37
N ASP A 538 6.78 -8.32 -12.66
CA ASP A 538 6.68 -8.15 -11.21
C ASP A 538 5.44 -7.31 -10.82
N ALA A 539 5.11 -6.26 -11.61
CA ALA A 539 3.89 -5.48 -11.43
C ALA A 539 2.62 -6.32 -11.61
N VAL A 540 2.60 -7.23 -12.59
CA VAL A 540 1.50 -8.18 -12.81
C VAL A 540 1.42 -9.20 -11.66
N GLU A 541 2.55 -9.79 -11.26
CA GLU A 541 2.61 -10.83 -10.22
C GLU A 541 2.06 -10.32 -8.89
N HIS A 542 2.34 -9.06 -8.53
CA HIS A 542 1.92 -8.46 -7.27
C HIS A 542 0.39 -8.39 -7.11
N VAL A 543 -0.35 -8.09 -8.19
CA VAL A 543 -1.82 -8.03 -8.19
C VAL A 543 -2.49 -9.25 -8.80
N TYR A 544 -1.72 -10.29 -9.15
CA TYR A 544 -2.27 -11.47 -9.83
C TYR A 544 -3.44 -12.12 -9.06
N GLY A 545 -3.39 -12.11 -7.73
CA GLY A 545 -4.50 -12.60 -6.90
C GLY A 545 -5.76 -11.74 -6.92
N ASP A 546 -5.61 -10.44 -7.24
CA ASP A 546 -6.69 -9.46 -7.35
C ASP A 546 -7.30 -9.45 -8.76
N LEU A 547 -6.53 -9.93 -9.75
CA LEU A 547 -7.05 -10.25 -11.08
C LEU A 547 -8.00 -11.45 -10.93
N GLU A 548 -9.30 -11.18 -10.85
CA GLU A 548 -10.33 -12.21 -10.86
C GLU A 548 -10.04 -13.28 -11.94
N PRO A 549 -10.54 -14.53 -11.82
CA PRO A 549 -10.30 -15.60 -12.80
C PRO A 549 -10.76 -15.31 -14.26
N GLN A 550 -11.24 -14.10 -14.51
CA GLN A 550 -11.83 -13.54 -15.71
C GLN A 550 -10.79 -12.83 -16.61
N TYR A 551 -9.58 -12.56 -16.10
CA TYR A 551 -8.54 -11.74 -16.73
C TYR A 551 -7.35 -12.53 -17.27
N GLY A 552 -7.61 -13.76 -17.74
CA GLY A 552 -6.61 -14.48 -18.53
C GLY A 552 -6.17 -13.68 -19.75
N ASP A 553 -7.07 -12.87 -20.33
CA ASP A 553 -6.73 -11.92 -21.38
C ASP A 553 -7.38 -10.56 -21.12
N LEU A 554 -6.57 -9.52 -20.90
CA LEU A 554 -6.99 -8.11 -20.86
C LEU A 554 -6.64 -7.43 -22.19
N HIS A 555 -7.63 -6.76 -22.78
CA HIS A 555 -7.44 -5.99 -24.00
C HIS A 555 -7.96 -4.57 -23.81
N ASP A 556 -7.05 -3.59 -23.81
CA ASP A 556 -7.34 -2.17 -23.71
C ASP A 556 -6.89 -1.49 -25.03
N PRO A 557 -7.77 -1.43 -26.03
CA PRO A 557 -7.43 -0.85 -27.33
C PRO A 557 -7.20 0.65 -27.27
N GLU A 558 -7.83 1.36 -26.32
CA GLU A 558 -7.65 2.81 -26.16
C GLU A 558 -6.21 3.15 -25.75
N ARG A 559 -5.59 2.29 -24.93
CA ARG A 559 -4.17 2.43 -24.52
C ARG A 559 -3.22 1.59 -25.38
N GLY A 560 -3.76 0.78 -26.29
CA GLY A 560 -2.97 -0.16 -27.08
C GLY A 560 -2.24 -1.19 -26.22
N VAL A 561 -2.86 -1.65 -25.14
CA VAL A 561 -2.28 -2.65 -24.22
C VAL A 561 -3.04 -3.96 -24.33
N ARG A 562 -2.30 -5.07 -24.43
CA ARG A 562 -2.84 -6.43 -24.33
C ARG A 562 -2.06 -7.21 -23.30
N LEU A 563 -2.72 -7.94 -22.43
CA LEU A 563 -2.10 -8.82 -21.45
C LEU A 563 -2.74 -10.19 -21.56
N SER A 564 -1.94 -11.24 -21.73
CA SER A 564 -2.40 -12.62 -21.71
C SER A 564 -1.64 -13.37 -20.62
N LEU A 565 -2.35 -13.92 -19.64
CA LEU A 565 -1.82 -14.59 -18.46
C LEU A 565 -2.23 -16.05 -18.47
N ARG A 566 -1.23 -16.93 -18.54
CA ARG A 566 -1.40 -18.39 -18.44
C ARG A 566 -1.21 -18.88 -17.00
N GLY A 567 -0.53 -18.08 -16.17
CA GLY A 567 -0.37 -18.32 -14.74
C GLY A 567 0.18 -17.10 -14.01
N ARG A 568 0.45 -17.24 -12.71
CA ARG A 568 0.99 -16.15 -11.88
C ARG A 568 2.32 -15.59 -12.40
N ARG A 569 3.16 -16.48 -12.95
CA ARG A 569 4.50 -16.19 -13.44
C ARG A 569 4.67 -16.49 -14.93
N GLU A 570 3.57 -16.65 -15.65
CA GLU A 570 3.59 -16.97 -17.07
C GLU A 570 2.56 -16.14 -17.82
N GLY A 571 3.03 -15.38 -18.82
CA GLY A 571 2.17 -14.53 -19.61
C GLY A 571 2.92 -13.70 -20.62
N GLU A 572 2.19 -12.80 -21.25
CA GLU A 572 2.73 -11.80 -22.15
C GLU A 572 1.98 -10.47 -22.07
N ALA A 573 2.71 -9.37 -22.26
CA ALA A 573 2.17 -8.02 -22.36
C ALA A 573 2.61 -7.41 -23.70
N SER A 574 1.66 -6.90 -24.47
CA SER A 574 1.90 -6.22 -25.75
C SER A 574 1.49 -4.76 -25.70
N PHE A 575 2.32 -3.90 -26.30
CA PHE A 575 2.12 -2.45 -26.35
C PHE A 575 2.20 -1.96 -27.79
N ASP A 576 1.16 -1.25 -28.23
CA ASP A 576 1.17 -0.55 -29.51
C ASP A 576 2.01 0.74 -29.38
N TRP A 577 2.93 0.94 -30.33
CA TRP A 577 3.78 2.14 -30.44
C TRP A 577 3.61 2.76 -31.84
N PRO A 578 2.52 3.53 -32.06
CA PRO A 578 2.17 4.08 -33.37
C PRO A 578 3.26 4.97 -33.98
N GLN A 579 3.92 5.79 -33.17
CA GLN A 579 4.99 6.70 -33.60
C GLN A 579 6.21 5.94 -34.17
N ALA A 580 6.42 4.69 -33.76
CA ALA A 580 7.44 3.81 -34.31
C ALA A 580 6.91 2.82 -35.37
N ALA A 581 5.58 2.79 -35.60
CA ALA A 581 4.89 1.77 -36.38
C ALA A 581 5.22 0.34 -35.93
N ARG A 582 5.37 0.13 -34.61
CA ARG A 582 5.70 -1.18 -34.00
C ARG A 582 4.73 -1.58 -32.90
N ARG A 583 4.65 -2.89 -32.67
CA ARG A 583 4.12 -3.49 -31.45
C ARG A 583 5.27 -4.17 -30.71
N LEU A 584 5.42 -3.89 -29.42
CA LEU A 584 6.39 -4.55 -28.56
C LEU A 584 5.66 -5.56 -27.69
N THR A 585 6.07 -6.83 -27.72
CA THR A 585 5.51 -7.90 -26.91
C THR A 585 6.58 -8.47 -25.99
N TYR A 586 6.33 -8.39 -24.69
CA TYR A 586 7.13 -9.01 -23.64
C TYR A 586 6.47 -10.33 -23.28
N VAL A 587 7.18 -11.44 -23.46
CA VAL A 587 6.71 -12.78 -23.10
C VAL A 587 7.60 -13.30 -21.98
N TRP A 588 6.99 -13.80 -20.90
CA TRP A 588 7.73 -14.34 -19.77
C TRP A 588 7.16 -15.67 -19.28
N ASP A 589 8.05 -16.47 -18.72
CA ASP A 589 7.74 -17.63 -17.87
C ASP A 589 8.55 -17.52 -16.56
N GLU A 590 8.62 -18.58 -15.77
CA GLU A 590 9.35 -18.59 -14.49
C GLU A 590 10.85 -18.31 -14.64
N THR A 591 11.43 -18.59 -15.81
CA THR A 591 12.89 -18.61 -16.03
C THR A 591 13.35 -17.67 -17.13
N THR A 592 12.50 -17.35 -18.10
CA THR A 592 12.88 -16.60 -19.29
C THR A 592 11.98 -15.39 -19.52
N LEU A 593 12.59 -14.34 -20.08
CA LEU A 593 11.90 -13.16 -20.58
C LEU A 593 12.38 -12.89 -22.01
N ARG A 594 11.44 -12.73 -22.93
CA ARG A 594 11.70 -12.49 -24.35
C ARG A 594 10.96 -11.24 -24.81
N LEU A 595 11.64 -10.42 -25.60
CA LEU A 595 11.05 -9.26 -26.27
C LEU A 595 10.88 -9.58 -27.77
N ARG A 596 9.67 -9.40 -28.29
CA ARG A 596 9.35 -9.43 -29.71
C ARG A 596 8.95 -8.04 -30.18
N VAL A 597 9.37 -7.66 -31.39
CA VAL A 597 9.05 -6.37 -32.01
C VAL A 597 8.44 -6.62 -33.38
N ASP A 598 7.14 -6.42 -33.49
CA ASP A 598 6.35 -6.69 -34.70
C ASP A 598 5.96 -5.37 -35.40
N PRO A 599 5.75 -5.36 -36.73
CA PRO A 599 5.12 -4.23 -37.40
C PRO A 599 3.71 -3.96 -36.84
N LEU A 600 3.39 -2.69 -36.62
CA LEU A 600 2.02 -2.29 -36.33
C LEU A 600 1.27 -2.21 -37.66
N SER A 601 0.47 -3.22 -37.99
CA SER A 601 -0.33 -3.20 -39.22
C SER A 601 -1.19 -1.92 -39.28
N PRO A 602 -1.23 -1.21 -40.42
CA PRO A 602 -2.01 0.01 -40.54
C PRO A 602 -3.49 -0.28 -40.26
N LEU A 603 -4.08 0.59 -39.45
CA LEU A 603 -5.49 0.59 -39.09
C LEU A 603 -6.36 0.60 -40.36
N SER A 604 -6.96 -0.55 -40.69
CA SER A 604 -8.28 -0.57 -41.34
C SER A 604 -9.26 0.04 -40.33
N GLY A 605 -9.88 1.15 -40.71
CA GLY A 605 -10.82 1.91 -39.87
C GLY A 605 -11.88 1.03 -39.23
N ALA A 606 -12.27 1.39 -38.01
CA ALA A 606 -13.39 0.81 -37.26
C ALA A 606 -13.57 -0.69 -37.51
N ALA A 607 -12.55 -1.49 -37.16
CA ALA A 607 -12.76 -2.91 -37.05
C ALA A 607 -13.80 -3.11 -35.94
N VAL A 608 -15.01 -3.50 -36.34
CA VAL A 608 -15.83 -4.41 -35.54
C VAL A 608 -14.86 -5.43 -34.94
N PRO A 609 -14.82 -5.63 -33.61
CA PRO A 609 -13.84 -6.51 -33.00
C PRO A 609 -13.81 -7.82 -33.79
N ALA A 610 -12.61 -8.26 -34.19
CA ALA A 610 -12.46 -9.52 -34.88
C ALA A 610 -13.19 -10.58 -34.04
N ALA A 611 -14.11 -11.31 -34.68
CA ALA A 611 -14.92 -12.32 -34.00
C ALA A 611 -14.00 -13.26 -33.22
N ARG A 612 -14.35 -13.56 -31.97
CA ARG A 612 -13.54 -14.43 -31.10
C ARG A 612 -13.23 -15.74 -31.82
N THR A 613 -12.00 -16.22 -31.72
CA THR A 613 -11.65 -17.50 -32.36
C THR A 613 -12.28 -18.66 -31.59
N ALA A 614 -12.59 -19.75 -32.28
CA ALA A 614 -13.14 -20.97 -31.66
C ALA A 614 -12.23 -21.52 -30.53
N ALA A 615 -10.92 -21.33 -30.64
CA ALA A 615 -9.94 -21.75 -29.64
C ALA A 615 -10.04 -20.91 -28.35
N GLU A 616 -10.13 -19.59 -28.47
CA GLU A 616 -10.29 -18.67 -27.32
C GLU A 616 -11.62 -18.93 -26.59
N ILE A 617 -12.70 -19.15 -27.34
CA ILE A 617 -14.01 -19.46 -26.75
C ILE A 617 -13.96 -20.80 -26.00
N ARG A 618 -13.35 -21.84 -26.60
CA ARG A 618 -13.16 -23.16 -25.99
C ARG A 618 -12.37 -23.07 -24.69
N GLU A 619 -11.19 -22.48 -24.74
CA GLU A 619 -10.28 -22.41 -23.58
C GLU A 619 -10.93 -21.66 -22.42
N ARG A 620 -11.62 -20.54 -22.71
CA ARG A 620 -12.30 -19.76 -21.68
C ARG A 620 -13.49 -20.51 -21.07
N LEU A 621 -14.31 -21.19 -21.87
CA LEU A 621 -15.42 -22.00 -21.36
C LEU A 621 -14.94 -23.16 -20.49
N GLU A 622 -13.90 -23.88 -20.92
CA GLU A 622 -13.31 -24.96 -20.12
C GLU A 622 -12.67 -24.44 -18.83
N ARG A 623 -12.03 -23.27 -18.86
CA ARG A 623 -11.50 -22.61 -17.67
C ARG A 623 -12.63 -22.21 -16.71
N LEU A 624 -13.68 -21.56 -17.20
CA LEU A 624 -14.85 -21.20 -16.39
C LEU A 624 -15.48 -22.45 -15.74
N GLY A 625 -15.63 -23.53 -16.50
CA GLY A 625 -16.13 -24.81 -15.99
C GLY A 625 -15.25 -25.41 -14.89
N ARG A 626 -13.92 -25.38 -15.04
CA ARG A 626 -12.98 -25.85 -14.00
C ARG A 626 -13.07 -25.02 -12.72
N ILE A 627 -13.16 -23.69 -12.84
CA ILE A 627 -13.24 -22.80 -11.68
C ILE A 627 -14.59 -22.98 -10.97
N ASP A 628 -15.71 -22.99 -11.71
CA ASP A 628 -17.04 -23.24 -11.14
C ASP A 628 -17.05 -24.56 -10.37
N ALA A 629 -16.54 -25.64 -10.96
CA ALA A 629 -16.43 -26.93 -10.26
C ALA A 629 -15.58 -26.84 -8.99
N SER A 630 -14.40 -26.20 -9.05
CA SER A 630 -13.49 -26.07 -7.88
C SER A 630 -14.08 -25.29 -6.71
N LEU A 631 -15.00 -24.36 -6.98
CA LEU A 631 -15.70 -23.58 -5.96
C LEU A 631 -17.01 -24.25 -5.51
N ARG A 632 -17.73 -24.85 -6.45
CA ARG A 632 -19.05 -25.45 -6.21
C ARG A 632 -18.97 -26.79 -5.50
N THR A 633 -17.95 -27.60 -5.77
CA THR A 633 -17.73 -28.87 -5.06
C THR A 633 -17.57 -28.68 -3.55
N PRO A 634 -16.66 -27.84 -3.02
CA PRO A 634 -16.56 -27.62 -1.58
C PRO A 634 -17.79 -26.88 -1.03
N TRP A 635 -18.40 -25.97 -1.77
CA TRP A 635 -19.63 -25.29 -1.35
C TRP A 635 -20.79 -26.28 -1.16
N ALA A 636 -20.98 -27.21 -2.09
CA ALA A 636 -21.99 -28.26 -2.00
C ALA A 636 -21.68 -29.29 -0.90
N ALA A 637 -20.41 -29.67 -0.73
CA ALA A 637 -19.95 -30.53 0.36
C ALA A 637 -20.19 -29.89 1.74
N GLY A 638 -20.04 -28.56 1.84
CA GLY A 638 -20.38 -27.77 3.02
C GLY A 638 -21.88 -27.51 3.23
N GLY A 639 -22.75 -28.24 2.52
CA GLY A 639 -24.21 -28.11 2.67
C GLY A 639 -24.77 -26.78 2.16
N PHE A 640 -24.08 -26.11 1.24
CA PHE A 640 -24.49 -24.82 0.64
C PHE A 640 -24.50 -23.63 1.63
N ALA A 641 -23.79 -23.73 2.77
CA ALA A 641 -23.87 -22.74 3.84
C ALA A 641 -22.82 -21.61 3.79
N ASP A 642 -21.74 -21.75 3.00
CA ASP A 642 -20.66 -20.75 2.92
C ASP A 642 -21.06 -19.56 2.03
N SER A 643 -21.36 -18.42 2.66
CA SER A 643 -21.76 -17.18 1.96
C SER A 643 -20.63 -16.52 1.17
N GLY A 644 -19.37 -16.74 1.54
CA GLY A 644 -18.21 -16.23 0.82
C GLY A 644 -17.97 -16.98 -0.48
N LEU A 645 -18.09 -18.32 -0.46
CA LEU A 645 -18.06 -19.16 -1.65
C LEU A 645 -19.26 -18.87 -2.56
N GLN A 646 -20.46 -18.71 -1.99
CA GLN A 646 -21.66 -18.33 -2.74
C GLN A 646 -21.43 -17.01 -3.51
N ALA A 647 -20.96 -15.96 -2.84
CA ALA A 647 -20.72 -14.67 -3.49
C ALA A 647 -19.64 -14.74 -4.59
N ARG A 648 -18.64 -15.63 -4.47
CA ARG A 648 -17.63 -15.87 -5.52
C ARG A 648 -18.23 -16.62 -6.72
N LEU A 649 -19.08 -17.63 -6.48
CA LEU A 649 -19.80 -18.35 -7.53
C LEU A 649 -20.75 -17.43 -8.30
N ASP A 650 -21.48 -16.55 -7.60
CA ASP A 650 -22.39 -15.59 -8.22
C ASP A 650 -21.62 -14.61 -9.12
N ARG A 651 -20.51 -14.03 -8.63
CA ARG A 651 -19.65 -13.15 -9.44
C ARG A 651 -19.07 -13.86 -10.68
N LEU A 652 -18.52 -15.07 -10.49
CA LEU A 652 -17.98 -15.87 -11.60
C LEU A 652 -19.06 -16.11 -12.66
N THR A 653 -20.25 -16.49 -12.23
CA THR A 653 -21.36 -16.85 -13.12
C THR A 653 -21.90 -15.63 -13.85
N SER A 654 -22.14 -14.52 -13.16
CA SER A 654 -22.60 -13.27 -13.79
C SER A 654 -21.60 -12.72 -14.80
N ALA A 655 -20.31 -12.71 -14.46
CA ALA A 655 -19.28 -12.29 -15.40
C ALA A 655 -19.13 -13.23 -16.59
N GLY A 656 -19.20 -14.54 -16.34
CA GLY A 656 -19.19 -15.56 -17.39
C GLY A 656 -20.35 -15.37 -18.37
N VAL A 657 -21.57 -15.14 -17.88
CA VAL A 657 -22.76 -14.89 -18.72
C VAL A 657 -22.65 -13.57 -19.47
N ALA A 658 -22.11 -12.51 -18.84
CA ALA A 658 -21.86 -11.24 -19.51
C ALA A 658 -20.89 -11.40 -20.70
N TRP A 659 -19.83 -12.19 -20.53
CA TRP A 659 -18.92 -12.55 -21.62
C TRP A 659 -19.58 -13.45 -22.68
N LEU A 660 -20.33 -14.48 -22.24
CA LEU A 660 -21.01 -15.43 -23.13
C LEU A 660 -22.01 -14.73 -24.06
N ARG A 661 -22.63 -13.64 -23.62
CA ARG A 661 -23.48 -12.80 -24.48
C ARG A 661 -22.76 -12.28 -25.71
N GLY A 662 -21.50 -11.87 -25.58
CA GLY A 662 -20.69 -11.47 -26.72
C GLY A 662 -20.44 -12.62 -27.69
N VAL A 663 -20.16 -13.81 -27.15
CA VAL A 663 -19.98 -15.03 -27.95
C VAL A 663 -21.27 -15.39 -28.70
N VAL A 664 -22.42 -15.34 -28.02
CA VAL A 664 -23.73 -15.64 -28.62
C VAL A 664 -24.08 -14.65 -29.73
N ALA A 665 -23.81 -13.36 -29.52
CA ALA A 665 -24.04 -12.34 -30.52
C ALA A 665 -23.15 -12.51 -31.77
N GLU A 666 -21.91 -13.01 -31.60
CA GLU A 666 -20.94 -13.17 -32.68
C GLU A 666 -21.07 -14.51 -33.43
N HIS A 667 -21.38 -15.59 -32.71
CA HIS A 667 -21.27 -16.97 -33.22
C HIS A 667 -22.55 -17.80 -33.07
N GLY A 668 -23.62 -17.24 -32.49
CA GLY A 668 -24.73 -18.06 -31.99
C GLY A 668 -24.31 -18.90 -30.79
N TRP A 669 -25.07 -19.94 -30.48
CA TRP A 669 -24.72 -20.81 -29.34
C TRP A 669 -23.37 -21.52 -29.58
N PRO A 670 -22.41 -21.48 -28.64
CA PRO A 670 -21.13 -22.17 -28.78
C PRO A 670 -21.31 -23.67 -28.57
N GLY A 671 -21.87 -24.35 -29.57
CA GLY A 671 -22.08 -25.80 -29.60
C GLY A 671 -20.81 -26.61 -29.86
N ARG A 672 -20.96 -27.94 -29.91
CA ARG A 672 -19.85 -28.90 -30.02
C ARG A 672 -18.97 -28.68 -31.24
N ALA A 673 -19.55 -28.30 -32.37
CA ALA A 673 -18.85 -28.06 -33.62
C ALA A 673 -17.90 -26.85 -33.52
N LEU A 674 -18.28 -25.82 -32.76
CA LEU A 674 -17.45 -24.62 -32.57
C LEU A 674 -16.37 -24.88 -31.51
N VAL A 675 -16.78 -25.27 -30.31
CA VAL A 675 -15.89 -25.24 -29.13
C VAL A 675 -15.53 -26.62 -28.60
N GLY A 676 -16.06 -27.71 -29.16
CA GLY A 676 -15.87 -29.05 -28.63
C GLY A 676 -16.82 -29.36 -27.46
N ALA A 677 -16.98 -30.64 -27.15
CA ALA A 677 -18.02 -31.11 -26.23
C ALA A 677 -17.88 -30.60 -24.79
N GLN A 678 -16.65 -30.51 -24.27
CA GLN A 678 -16.41 -30.09 -22.89
C GLN A 678 -16.76 -28.61 -22.69
N ALA A 679 -16.26 -27.74 -23.57
CA ALA A 679 -16.59 -26.31 -23.56
C ALA A 679 -18.09 -26.05 -23.78
N ALA A 680 -18.72 -26.75 -24.71
CA ALA A 680 -20.15 -26.60 -24.98
C ALA A 680 -21.01 -26.97 -23.76
N THR A 681 -20.64 -28.03 -23.03
CA THR A 681 -21.28 -28.36 -21.74
C THR A 681 -20.99 -27.31 -20.67
N ALA A 682 -19.78 -26.74 -20.60
CA ALA A 682 -19.48 -25.68 -19.65
C ALA A 682 -20.33 -24.42 -19.91
N ALA A 683 -20.61 -24.08 -21.17
CA ALA A 683 -21.50 -22.97 -21.53
C ALA A 683 -22.94 -23.18 -21.03
N THR A 684 -23.50 -24.39 -21.15
CA THR A 684 -24.84 -24.66 -20.62
C THR A 684 -24.88 -24.68 -19.10
N VAL A 685 -23.86 -25.25 -18.44
CA VAL A 685 -23.74 -25.24 -16.98
C VAL A 685 -23.68 -23.81 -16.43
N LEU A 686 -22.94 -22.93 -17.09
CA LEU A 686 -22.84 -21.52 -16.71
C LEU A 686 -24.21 -20.83 -16.68
N LEU A 687 -25.04 -21.03 -17.72
CA LEU A 687 -26.41 -20.50 -17.74
C LEU A 687 -27.33 -21.15 -16.71
N GLN A 688 -27.17 -22.45 -16.43
CA GLN A 688 -27.97 -23.12 -15.40
C GLN A 688 -27.75 -22.56 -13.99
N HIS A 689 -26.54 -22.05 -13.73
CA HIS A 689 -26.16 -21.51 -12.43
C HIS A 689 -26.45 -20.01 -12.30
N HIS A 690 -26.73 -19.32 -13.40
CA HIS A 690 -27.02 -17.90 -13.41
C HIS A 690 -28.49 -17.64 -13.03
N THR A 691 -28.74 -16.64 -12.19
CA THR A 691 -30.09 -16.29 -11.71
C THR A 691 -30.62 -14.96 -12.25
N GLY A 692 -29.81 -14.22 -13.03
CA GLY A 692 -30.17 -12.93 -13.63
C GLY A 692 -30.63 -13.03 -15.10
N ASP A 693 -31.13 -11.91 -15.63
CA ASP A 693 -31.55 -11.70 -17.04
C ASP A 693 -32.26 -12.89 -17.72
N LEU A 694 -33.53 -13.07 -17.34
CA LEU A 694 -34.39 -14.12 -17.91
C LEU A 694 -34.66 -13.95 -19.41
N ALA A 695 -34.55 -12.73 -19.96
CA ALA A 695 -34.75 -12.51 -21.38
C ALA A 695 -33.63 -13.16 -22.20
N PHE A 696 -32.38 -12.94 -21.77
CA PHE A 696 -31.23 -13.59 -22.40
C PHE A 696 -31.22 -15.11 -22.20
N HIS A 697 -31.69 -15.61 -21.05
CA HIS A 697 -31.84 -17.06 -20.84
C HIS A 697 -32.82 -17.70 -21.82
N ARG A 698 -33.95 -17.04 -22.13
CA ARG A 698 -34.91 -17.52 -23.15
C ARG A 698 -34.29 -17.56 -24.54
N GLU A 699 -33.55 -16.52 -24.90
CA GLU A 699 -32.82 -16.45 -26.17
C GLU A 699 -31.83 -17.60 -26.30
N CYS A 700 -31.01 -17.82 -25.26
CA CYS A 700 -30.05 -18.91 -25.24
C CYS A 700 -30.73 -20.27 -25.28
N LEU A 701 -31.85 -20.47 -24.56
CA LEU A 701 -32.58 -21.73 -24.57
C LEU A 701 -33.05 -22.09 -26.00
N ALA A 702 -33.62 -21.14 -26.73
CA ALA A 702 -34.03 -21.35 -28.12
C ALA A 702 -32.85 -21.73 -29.02
N LEU A 703 -31.68 -21.11 -28.81
CA LEU A 703 -30.47 -21.46 -29.56
C LEU A 703 -29.92 -22.85 -29.19
N VAL A 704 -30.00 -23.25 -27.92
CA VAL A 704 -29.59 -24.58 -27.46
C VAL A 704 -30.55 -25.66 -27.97
N GLU A 705 -31.85 -25.38 -28.01
CA GLU A 705 -32.87 -26.26 -28.60
C GLU A 705 -32.57 -26.51 -30.08
N ALA A 706 -32.36 -25.45 -30.86
CA ALA A 706 -31.97 -25.55 -32.27
C ALA A 706 -30.64 -26.30 -32.45
N ALA A 707 -29.65 -26.06 -31.58
CA ALA A 707 -28.39 -26.80 -31.61
C ALA A 707 -28.57 -28.29 -31.29
N ALA A 708 -29.46 -28.63 -30.36
CA ALA A 708 -29.75 -30.01 -29.98
C ALA A 708 -30.53 -30.77 -31.07
N GLU A 709 -31.45 -30.11 -31.77
CA GLU A 709 -32.14 -30.67 -32.95
C GLU A 709 -31.15 -31.04 -34.06
N ASN A 710 -30.10 -30.23 -34.23
CA ASN A 710 -29.03 -30.47 -35.21
C ASN A 710 -27.91 -31.40 -34.69
N GLY A 711 -28.04 -31.97 -33.49
CA GLY A 711 -27.05 -32.87 -32.90
C GLY A 711 -25.78 -32.18 -32.37
N ASP A 712 -25.74 -30.85 -32.37
CA ASP A 712 -24.61 -30.03 -31.91
C ASP A 712 -24.62 -29.78 -30.38
N MET A 713 -25.71 -30.17 -29.72
CA MET A 713 -25.88 -30.21 -28.26
C MET A 713 -26.64 -31.47 -27.84
N LEU A 714 -26.55 -31.86 -26.56
CA LEU A 714 -27.35 -32.97 -26.05
C LEU A 714 -28.74 -32.50 -25.63
N ARG A 715 -29.78 -33.28 -25.96
CA ARG A 715 -31.16 -33.01 -25.54
C ARG A 715 -31.33 -32.93 -24.01
N ARG A 716 -30.52 -33.66 -23.24
CA ARG A 716 -30.51 -33.54 -21.78
C ARG A 716 -30.11 -32.13 -21.31
N ASP A 717 -29.21 -31.44 -22.03
CA ASP A 717 -28.73 -30.12 -21.64
C ASP A 717 -29.84 -29.06 -21.83
N VAL A 718 -30.72 -29.27 -22.83
CA VAL A 718 -31.97 -28.51 -23.01
C VAL A 718 -32.85 -28.69 -21.77
N ALA A 719 -33.10 -29.93 -21.34
CA ALA A 719 -33.94 -30.20 -20.17
C ALA A 719 -33.45 -29.52 -18.89
N TYR A 720 -32.13 -29.55 -18.64
CA TYR A 720 -31.50 -28.89 -17.50
C TYR A 720 -31.63 -27.36 -17.52
N LEU A 721 -31.54 -26.74 -18.70
CA LEU A 721 -31.72 -25.29 -18.86
C LEU A 721 -33.19 -24.88 -18.77
N THR A 722 -34.09 -25.66 -19.37
CA THR A 722 -35.54 -25.45 -19.31
C THR A 722 -36.04 -25.44 -17.87
N ASP A 723 -35.61 -26.39 -17.06
CA ASP A 723 -35.97 -26.44 -15.64
C ASP A 723 -35.32 -25.30 -14.83
N ALA A 724 -34.06 -24.93 -15.13
CA ALA A 724 -33.39 -23.79 -14.49
C ALA A 724 -34.16 -22.47 -14.73
N LEU A 725 -34.54 -22.23 -15.99
CA LEU A 725 -35.29 -21.06 -16.41
C LEU A 725 -36.69 -21.05 -15.79
N ARG A 726 -37.42 -22.16 -15.85
CA ARG A 726 -38.75 -22.28 -15.23
C ARG A 726 -38.70 -22.01 -13.73
N ARG A 727 -37.70 -22.54 -13.02
CA ARG A 727 -37.50 -22.25 -11.59
C ARG A 727 -37.25 -20.76 -11.35
N ALA A 728 -36.42 -20.12 -12.17
CA ALA A 728 -36.16 -18.68 -12.06
C ALA A 728 -37.41 -17.82 -12.40
N GLU A 729 -38.31 -18.34 -13.24
CA GLU A 729 -39.63 -17.75 -13.54
C GLU A 729 -40.71 -18.06 -12.47
N GLY A 730 -40.39 -18.83 -11.43
CA GLY A 730 -41.37 -19.26 -10.42
C GLY A 730 -42.39 -20.28 -10.92
N ARG A 731 -42.08 -21.00 -12.01
CA ARG A 731 -42.93 -22.02 -12.63
C ARG A 731 -42.46 -23.43 -12.25
N PRO A 732 -43.38 -24.41 -12.19
CA PRO A 732 -43.00 -25.81 -12.02
C PRO A 732 -42.07 -26.27 -13.14
N GLN A 733 -41.08 -27.10 -12.80
CA GLN A 733 -40.13 -27.68 -13.74
C GLN A 733 -40.77 -28.81 -14.54
N LEU A 734 -40.20 -29.17 -15.70
CA LEU A 734 -40.75 -30.22 -16.58
C LEU A 734 -40.06 -31.57 -16.37
N TYR A 735 -38.74 -31.56 -16.17
CA TYR A 735 -37.91 -32.76 -16.19
C TYR A 735 -37.39 -33.18 -14.82
N GLY A 736 -37.62 -32.38 -13.77
CA GLY A 736 -37.20 -32.74 -12.41
C GLY A 736 -35.69 -32.66 -12.19
N THR A 737 -34.99 -31.75 -12.87
CA THR A 737 -33.52 -31.64 -12.76
C THR A 737 -33.03 -30.78 -11.60
N LYS A 738 -33.88 -29.93 -11.02
CA LYS A 738 -33.55 -29.02 -9.90
C LYS A 738 -34.13 -29.52 -8.59
N PHE A 739 -33.31 -29.49 -7.55
CA PHE A 739 -33.62 -29.97 -6.21
C PHE A 739 -33.37 -28.84 -5.21
N GLU A 740 -34.10 -28.89 -4.10
CA GLU A 740 -33.91 -28.02 -2.96
C GLU A 740 -33.81 -28.84 -1.68
N ARG A 741 -33.12 -28.30 -0.68
CA ARG A 741 -32.99 -28.96 0.61
C ARG A 741 -34.18 -28.55 1.48
N ALA A 742 -35.01 -29.52 1.84
CA ALA A 742 -36.15 -29.31 2.72
C ALA A 742 -35.71 -29.07 4.17
N ALA A 743 -36.64 -28.63 5.03
CA ALA A 743 -36.36 -28.30 6.44
C ALA A 743 -35.85 -29.50 7.27
N ASP A 744 -36.17 -30.72 6.84
CA ASP A 744 -35.67 -31.98 7.41
C ASP A 744 -34.23 -32.31 6.96
N GLY A 745 -33.66 -31.51 6.07
CA GLY A 745 -32.33 -31.70 5.50
C GLY A 745 -32.31 -32.63 4.28
N GLU A 746 -33.43 -33.19 3.84
CA GLU A 746 -33.49 -34.04 2.65
C GLU A 746 -33.50 -33.22 1.36
N LEU A 747 -32.86 -33.72 0.30
CA LEU A 747 -32.96 -33.13 -1.03
C LEU A 747 -34.24 -33.62 -1.70
N LYS A 748 -35.16 -32.70 -2.00
CA LYS A 748 -36.41 -32.98 -2.70
C LYS A 748 -36.43 -32.25 -4.05
N PRO A 749 -37.01 -32.84 -5.11
CA PRO A 749 -37.16 -32.12 -6.36
C PRO A 749 -38.05 -30.89 -6.14
N CYS A 750 -37.71 -29.76 -6.78
CA CYS A 750 -38.61 -28.61 -6.82
C CYS A 750 -39.94 -28.99 -7.52
N PRO A 751 -41.05 -28.23 -7.35
CA PRO A 751 -42.35 -28.58 -7.93
C PRO A 751 -42.29 -28.91 -9.43
N ILE A 752 -42.89 -30.03 -9.83
CA ILE A 752 -42.88 -30.56 -11.21
C ILE A 752 -44.28 -30.42 -11.82
N GLU A 753 -44.38 -29.95 -13.05
CA GLU A 753 -45.62 -29.94 -13.82
C GLU A 753 -45.95 -31.38 -14.26
N ASP A 754 -47.13 -31.89 -13.92
CA ASP A 754 -47.56 -33.25 -14.31
C ASP A 754 -46.50 -34.31 -13.96
N GLU A 755 -46.29 -34.48 -12.65
CA GLU A 755 -45.26 -35.36 -12.08
C GLU A 755 -45.43 -36.83 -12.50
N ASP A 756 -46.67 -37.30 -12.66
CA ASP A 756 -46.98 -38.67 -13.09
C ASP A 756 -46.38 -39.02 -14.46
N ARG A 757 -46.12 -37.99 -15.31
CA ARG A 757 -45.54 -38.14 -16.66
C ARG A 757 -44.10 -37.67 -16.76
N VAL A 758 -43.43 -37.38 -15.64
CA VAL A 758 -42.05 -36.85 -15.64
C VAL A 758 -41.06 -37.82 -16.27
N ASP A 759 -41.20 -39.12 -16.01
CA ASP A 759 -40.26 -40.12 -16.51
C ASP A 759 -40.41 -40.37 -18.01
N GLU A 760 -41.61 -40.19 -18.58
CA GLU A 760 -41.82 -40.17 -20.03
C GLU A 760 -41.00 -39.03 -20.67
N ARG A 761 -41.15 -37.81 -20.14
CA ARG A 761 -40.41 -36.64 -20.64
C ARG A 761 -38.91 -36.78 -20.47
N ARG A 762 -38.45 -37.37 -19.35
CA ARG A 762 -37.03 -37.64 -19.08
C ARG A 762 -36.44 -38.63 -20.08
N ALA A 763 -37.16 -39.72 -20.38
CA ALA A 763 -36.73 -40.70 -21.36
C ALA A 763 -36.55 -40.10 -22.76
N ASP A 764 -37.47 -39.24 -23.20
CA ASP A 764 -37.45 -38.58 -24.52
C ASP A 764 -36.22 -37.69 -24.77
N VAL A 765 -35.62 -37.17 -23.70
CA VAL A 765 -34.41 -36.32 -23.73
C VAL A 765 -33.14 -37.05 -23.30
N GLY A 766 -33.23 -38.36 -23.05
CA GLY A 766 -32.09 -39.20 -22.65
C GLY A 766 -31.67 -39.06 -21.18
N LEU A 767 -32.60 -38.66 -20.30
CA LEU A 767 -32.44 -38.70 -18.85
C LEU A 767 -32.98 -40.02 -18.30
N GLY A 768 -32.33 -40.58 -17.27
CA GLY A 768 -32.85 -41.74 -16.54
C GLY A 768 -34.02 -41.37 -15.61
N PRO A 769 -34.68 -42.33 -14.96
CA PRO A 769 -35.81 -42.08 -14.07
C PRO A 769 -35.51 -41.05 -12.97
N LEU A 770 -36.51 -40.27 -12.57
CA LEU A 770 -36.38 -39.24 -11.54
C LEU A 770 -35.98 -39.85 -10.19
N ALA A 771 -36.55 -41.00 -9.84
CA ALA A 771 -36.25 -41.71 -8.61
C ALA A 771 -34.76 -42.10 -8.50
N ASP A 772 -34.18 -42.62 -9.60
CA ASP A 772 -32.76 -42.99 -9.66
C ASP A 772 -31.85 -41.77 -9.52
N TYR A 773 -32.24 -40.66 -10.16
CA TYR A 773 -31.50 -39.40 -10.06
C TYR A 773 -31.57 -38.80 -8.66
N ALA A 774 -32.74 -38.84 -8.01
CA ALA A 774 -32.90 -38.41 -6.62
C ALA A 774 -32.03 -39.26 -5.67
N ALA A 775 -32.00 -40.58 -5.86
CA ALA A 775 -31.14 -41.49 -5.09
C ALA A 775 -29.65 -41.19 -5.29
N LEU A 776 -29.23 -40.87 -6.53
CA LEU A 776 -27.86 -40.45 -6.83
C LEU A 776 -27.48 -39.15 -6.10
N LEU A 777 -28.36 -38.14 -6.15
CA LEU A 777 -28.14 -36.87 -5.46
C LEU A 777 -28.08 -37.04 -3.94
N ALA A 778 -28.97 -37.85 -3.36
CA ALA A 778 -28.96 -38.15 -1.92
C ALA A 778 -27.65 -38.82 -1.46
N ARG A 779 -27.09 -39.73 -2.29
CA ARG A 779 -25.78 -40.34 -2.01
C ARG A 779 -24.61 -39.38 -2.16
N THR A 780 -24.69 -38.45 -3.11
CA THR A 780 -23.61 -37.50 -3.41
C THR A 780 -23.58 -36.34 -2.42
N TYR A 781 -24.74 -35.91 -1.92
CA TYR A 781 -24.92 -34.76 -1.04
C TYR A 781 -25.77 -35.14 0.19
N PRO A 782 -25.23 -35.93 1.13
CA PRO A 782 -25.98 -36.42 2.28
C PRO A 782 -26.51 -35.28 3.19
N ALA A 783 -27.45 -35.60 4.06
CA ALA A 783 -27.90 -34.68 5.11
C ALA A 783 -26.72 -34.35 6.05
N PRO A 784 -26.51 -33.06 6.42
CA PRO A 784 -25.50 -32.71 7.42
C PRO A 784 -25.84 -33.42 8.74
N GLU A 785 -24.83 -34.03 9.38
CA GLU A 785 -25.02 -34.70 10.67
C GLU A 785 -25.60 -33.70 11.69
N LYS A 786 -26.73 -34.06 12.30
CA LYS A 786 -27.24 -33.33 13.47
C LYS A 786 -26.19 -33.47 14.58
N LYS A 787 -25.35 -32.46 14.78
CA LYS A 787 -24.52 -32.36 15.99
C LYS A 787 -25.49 -32.36 17.17
N GLY A 788 -25.55 -33.49 17.88
CA GLY A 788 -26.33 -33.62 19.10
C GLY A 788 -25.87 -32.55 20.08
N VAL A 789 -26.80 -31.69 20.49
CA VAL A 789 -26.65 -30.89 21.70
C VAL A 789 -26.62 -31.89 22.86
N GLN A 790 -25.43 -32.22 23.35
CA GLN A 790 -25.32 -32.83 24.67
C GLN A 790 -25.60 -31.73 25.70
N ALA A 791 -26.56 -32.04 26.57
CA ALA A 791 -27.19 -31.18 27.55
C ALA A 791 -26.25 -30.71 28.66
#